data_AF-A0AAU9PVP4-F1
#
_entry.id   AF-A0AAU9PVP4-F1
#
_cell.length_a   1.000
_cell.length_b   1.000
_cell.length_c   1.000
_cell.angle_alpha   90.00
_cell.angle_beta   90.00
_cell.angle_gamma   90.00
#
_symmetry.space_group_name_H-M   'P 1'
#
loop_
_entity.id
_entity.type
_entity.pdbx_description
1 polymer ?
#
loop_
_entity_poly.entity_id
_entity_poly.type
_entity_poly.pdbx_seq_one_letter_code
_entity_poly.pdbx_strand_id
1 'polypeptide(L)'
;MEKSYCFKFIIIISIAVFIFAYSRYPPENLGCSTSTPPWCTTKTHRKTNLRSTSIFDSGKPNSNHYFADTPLHPLDPLTIPEINKVRSILTGYEPFSLTFPSINSLSLDEPEKIQVVGWKTGDPFPPRRASVIAFLSGQTHLVTVDLGLGLVTDHVVNTRSGYPMLTNDDLATALQLTYSNLEFNKSILARGVDLNDLACIPPSSGWFGPDEEGKRIVKVQCFSNQDTPNFYMRPIEGLTITVDIDKKEVIKITDTGRGIPIPKAAHTDYTYTTKSPFYDMDPMTNPMSMEQPKGTSFTINGDTVKWANWVFHLKPDIRAGMIISQAMIQAEDGEYRSVMYKGFASELFVPYMDPDQSWYFKSYMDAGEFGLGANAMALVELNDCPRYSYYMDGVFASADGRPIIQPNMICIFERYAGDIGWRHSEIPLMGFDIRESRPKVTLVARMVASVGNYDYIFDWEFQTDGLIRIKVGLSGMLMVKATPYENIYNISNTNDMTGTLVSENVIGVVHDHFISFHLDMDIDGANNSFAEVNLVKEETLSRQSPRKSYIKAKRKIAKTEDDAKIKLKLYDPSEFHVFNPSRISRLGNPTGYKIVPSGTAASLLDLDDPPQIRGAFTNNQIWVTPHNKSEQWAGGLLVSQSKGEDTLATWSARNRDIENKDIVLWYTLGFHHIPCQEDFPVMPTVSSSFELKPVNFFDRNPIMGVKPIFQKDLPVCSVASS
;
A
#
# COMPACT_ATOMS: atom_id res chain seq x y z
N MET A 1 77.39 17.97 -0.09
CA MET A 1 77.50 19.16 0.78
C MET A 1 76.23 19.23 1.60
N GLU A 2 76.20 19.22 2.93
CA GLU A 2 77.18 18.80 3.94
C GLU A 2 76.45 18.18 5.16
N LYS A 3 77.21 17.38 5.91
CA LYS A 3 77.07 16.82 7.27
C LYS A 3 76.16 17.55 8.28
N SER A 4 75.82 17.02 9.47
CA SER A 4 75.71 15.66 10.05
C SER A 4 75.57 15.82 11.59
N TYR A 5 74.99 14.83 12.29
CA TYR A 5 75.10 14.59 13.75
C TYR A 5 74.51 15.64 14.74
N CYS A 6 74.18 15.36 16.02
CA CYS A 6 73.80 14.13 16.77
C CYS A 6 73.48 14.52 18.26
N PHE A 7 73.08 13.55 19.11
CA PHE A 7 72.98 13.59 20.60
C PHE A 7 71.80 14.41 21.21
N LYS A 8 71.22 14.06 22.37
CA LYS A 8 71.01 12.78 23.14
C LYS A 8 70.11 13.10 24.38
N PHE A 9 69.41 12.10 24.94
CA PHE A 9 69.13 11.93 26.40
C PHE A 9 68.06 12.88 27.06
N ILE A 10 67.25 12.55 28.11
CA ILE A 10 67.09 11.35 28.99
C ILE A 10 65.79 11.41 29.90
N ILE A 11 65.31 10.27 30.46
CA ILE A 11 64.56 10.05 31.75
C ILE A 11 63.09 10.60 31.92
N ILE A 12 62.02 9.77 32.08
CA ILE A 12 61.48 9.01 33.28
C ILE A 12 60.62 9.88 34.24
N ILE A 13 59.53 9.48 34.93
CA ILE A 13 58.49 8.42 34.89
C ILE A 13 57.58 8.62 36.16
N SER A 14 56.31 8.16 36.14
CA SER A 14 55.39 7.84 37.30
C SER A 14 54.83 8.95 38.24
N ILE A 15 53.74 8.81 39.06
CA ILE A 15 52.48 7.97 39.10
C ILE A 15 51.44 8.56 40.12
N ALA A 16 50.11 8.36 39.89
CA ALA A 16 48.88 8.33 40.77
C ALA A 16 48.70 9.24 42.04
N VAL A 17 47.48 9.66 42.48
CA VAL A 17 46.46 8.97 43.37
C VAL A 17 45.35 10.01 43.76
N PHE A 18 44.12 9.75 44.30
CA PHE A 18 42.98 8.84 44.00
C PHE A 18 41.77 9.12 44.99
N ILE A 19 40.48 9.06 44.55
CA ILE A 19 39.18 9.05 45.32
C ILE A 19 38.84 10.24 46.30
N PHE A 20 37.59 10.55 46.77
CA PHE A 20 36.29 9.84 46.91
C PHE A 20 35.01 10.74 46.71
N ALA A 21 33.82 10.11 46.68
CA ALA A 21 32.43 10.55 46.34
C ALA A 21 31.74 11.56 47.34
N TYR A 22 30.46 12.02 47.23
CA TYR A 22 29.16 11.39 46.82
C TYR A 22 27.99 12.43 46.73
N SER A 23 26.99 12.28 45.83
CA SER A 23 25.54 12.60 46.06
C SER A 23 24.63 12.62 44.78
N ARG A 24 23.73 11.60 44.63
CA ARG A 24 22.27 11.61 44.26
C ARG A 24 21.75 12.60 43.17
N TYR A 25 20.84 12.27 42.22
CA TYR A 25 19.93 11.11 41.94
C TYR A 25 19.47 11.15 40.42
N PRO A 26 18.55 10.30 39.86
CA PRO A 26 18.87 9.37 38.76
C PRO A 26 18.17 9.66 37.37
N PRO A 27 17.84 8.70 36.46
CA PRO A 27 18.59 8.59 35.19
C PRO A 27 17.76 8.62 33.89
N GLU A 28 18.33 9.15 32.81
CA GLU A 28 17.89 8.84 31.44
C GLU A 28 18.70 7.65 30.92
N ASN A 29 18.01 6.53 30.64
CA ASN A 29 18.60 5.32 30.07
C ASN A 29 17.83 4.91 28.80
N LEU A 30 18.40 5.21 27.64
CA LEU A 30 18.14 4.50 26.39
C LEU A 30 19.48 4.08 25.81
N GLY A 31 19.85 2.82 26.05
CA GLY A 31 21.12 2.26 25.60
C GLY A 31 21.09 1.95 24.11
N CYS A 32 22.01 2.55 23.34
CA CYS A 32 22.26 2.11 21.97
C CYS A 32 22.82 0.68 21.96
N SER A 33 22.17 -0.23 21.25
CA SER A 33 22.72 -1.55 20.97
C SER A 33 23.91 -1.45 20.00
N THR A 34 25.04 -2.02 20.38
CA THR A 34 26.23 -2.13 19.51
C THR A 34 26.10 -3.32 18.56
N SER A 35 25.29 -3.20 17.51
CA SER A 35 25.21 -4.17 16.40
C SER A 35 24.52 -3.61 15.15
N THR A 36 25.01 -2.47 14.63
CA THR A 36 24.62 -1.92 13.32
C THR A 36 25.87 -1.50 12.54
N PRO A 37 25.96 -1.75 11.21
CA PRO A 37 27.02 -1.19 10.38
C PRO A 37 26.88 0.34 10.28
N PRO A 38 27.92 1.14 10.54
CA PRO A 38 27.82 2.59 10.50
C PRO A 38 27.99 3.12 9.08
N TRP A 39 26.93 3.66 8.48
CA TRP A 39 27.07 4.60 7.36
C TRP A 39 27.60 5.93 7.88
N CYS A 40 28.92 6.07 7.87
CA CYS A 40 29.61 7.28 8.32
C CYS A 40 29.40 8.46 7.36
N THR A 41 28.79 9.52 7.86
CA THR A 41 28.79 10.84 7.23
C THR A 41 30.18 11.48 7.31
N THR A 42 30.71 11.95 6.18
CA THR A 42 31.98 12.70 6.14
C THR A 42 31.79 14.12 6.66
N LYS A 43 32.46 14.45 7.77
CA LYS A 43 32.43 15.79 8.39
C LYS A 43 33.26 16.82 7.60
N THR A 44 32.60 17.68 6.82
CA THR A 44 33.12 19.02 6.50
C THR A 44 31.98 20.00 6.13
N HIS A 45 31.56 20.88 7.05
CA HIS A 45 31.81 22.32 6.95
C HIS A 45 31.13 23.18 8.04
N ARG A 46 31.83 24.28 8.34
CA ARG A 46 31.50 25.47 9.16
C ARG A 46 30.05 25.68 9.62
N LYS A 47 29.90 25.83 10.94
CA LYS A 47 28.79 26.58 11.56
C LYS A 47 28.75 28.02 11.02
N THR A 48 27.62 28.45 10.47
CA THR A 48 27.24 29.86 10.38
C THR A 48 25.88 30.02 11.06
N ASN A 49 25.82 30.84 12.11
CA ASN A 49 24.59 31.11 12.84
C ASN A 49 23.68 32.04 12.02
N LEU A 50 22.58 31.53 11.50
CA LEU A 50 21.45 32.34 11.06
C LEU A 50 20.28 32.10 12.01
N ARG A 51 19.96 33.11 12.84
CA ARG A 51 18.72 33.15 13.62
C ARG A 51 17.56 33.40 12.66
N SER A 52 16.79 32.37 12.33
CA SER A 52 15.44 32.57 11.78
C SER A 52 14.50 32.97 12.93
N THR A 53 14.09 34.23 12.95
CA THR A 53 13.01 34.69 13.84
C THR A 53 11.70 34.05 13.40
N SER A 54 11.18 33.13 14.22
CA SER A 54 9.91 32.44 13.97
C SER A 54 8.73 33.39 14.18
N ILE A 55 8.04 33.73 13.09
CA ILE A 55 6.71 34.37 13.11
C ILE A 55 5.75 33.53 12.25
N PHE A 56 5.60 32.26 12.61
CA PHE A 56 4.52 31.37 12.17
C PHE A 56 4.33 30.27 13.22
N ASP A 57 3.81 30.65 14.39
CA ASP A 57 3.31 29.70 15.40
C ASP A 57 1.79 29.72 15.36
N SER A 58 1.24 29.01 14.37
CA SER A 58 -0.19 28.75 14.23
C SER A 58 -0.45 27.26 14.42
N GLY A 59 -0.37 26.81 15.67
CA GLY A 59 -0.89 25.55 16.19
C GLY A 59 -0.81 24.33 15.27
N LYS A 60 0.34 23.65 15.23
CA LYS A 60 0.36 22.23 14.86
C LYS A 60 -0.43 21.45 15.91
N PRO A 61 -1.47 20.67 15.56
CA PRO A 61 -2.03 19.69 16.48
C PRO A 61 -0.98 18.59 16.69
N ASN A 62 -0.53 18.39 17.93
CA ASN A 62 0.36 17.28 18.28
C ASN A 62 -0.40 15.94 18.06
N SER A 63 -0.01 15.18 17.04
CA SER A 63 -0.55 13.86 16.70
C SER A 63 -0.10 12.72 17.65
N ASN A 64 0.37 13.04 18.85
CA ASN A 64 0.99 12.11 19.81
C ASN A 64 -0.01 11.14 20.50
N HIS A 65 -1.10 10.75 19.85
CA HIS A 65 -2.11 9.84 20.42
C HIS A 65 -1.56 8.44 20.70
N TYR A 66 -0.59 7.93 19.92
CA TYR A 66 0.01 6.60 20.14
C TYR A 66 0.96 6.53 21.36
N PHE A 67 1.35 7.68 21.91
CA PHE A 67 2.02 7.78 23.22
C PHE A 67 1.04 7.82 24.40
N ALA A 68 -0.28 7.95 24.15
CA ALA A 68 -1.27 7.86 25.20
C ALA A 68 -1.46 6.40 25.61
N ASP A 69 -1.61 6.16 26.92
CA ASP A 69 -1.80 4.81 27.48
C ASP A 69 -3.15 4.16 27.11
N THR A 70 -4.05 4.88 26.44
CA THR A 70 -5.46 4.47 26.27
C THR A 70 -6.00 4.81 24.87
N PRO A 71 -6.53 3.82 24.14
CA PRO A 71 -7.23 4.03 22.87
C PRO A 71 -8.57 4.76 23.07
N LEU A 72 -9.13 5.32 21.99
CA LEU A 72 -10.37 6.09 21.99
C LEU A 72 -11.53 5.37 21.27
N HIS A 73 -11.23 4.36 20.44
CA HIS A 73 -12.20 3.56 19.68
C HIS A 73 -11.88 2.05 19.75
N PRO A 74 -12.88 1.14 19.66
CA PRO A 74 -12.63 -0.31 19.62
C PRO A 74 -11.73 -0.78 18.47
N LEU A 75 -11.67 -0.03 17.37
CA LEU A 75 -10.86 -0.35 16.17
C LEU A 75 -9.48 0.32 16.13
N ASP A 76 -9.17 1.22 17.07
CA ASP A 76 -7.86 1.90 17.11
C ASP A 76 -6.71 0.87 17.15
N PRO A 77 -5.62 1.10 16.40
CA PRO A 77 -4.47 0.21 16.37
C PRO A 77 -3.87 0.04 17.78
N LEU A 78 -3.00 -0.97 17.93
CA LEU A 78 -2.36 -1.23 19.21
C LEU A 78 -1.43 -0.09 19.59
N THR A 79 -1.58 0.44 20.80
CA THR A 79 -0.71 1.53 21.28
C THR A 79 0.70 1.01 21.63
N ILE A 80 1.67 1.91 21.76
CA ILE A 80 3.05 1.54 22.16
C ILE A 80 3.07 0.74 23.49
N PRO A 81 2.31 1.13 24.55
CA PRO A 81 2.15 0.29 25.75
C PRO A 81 1.53 -1.09 25.48
N GLU A 82 0.52 -1.19 24.61
CA GLU A 82 -0.10 -2.47 24.26
C GLU A 82 0.87 -3.41 23.55
N ILE A 83 1.63 -2.94 22.56
CA ILE A 83 2.65 -3.74 21.86
C ILE A 83 3.72 -4.24 22.84
N ASN A 84 4.22 -3.36 23.72
CA ASN A 84 5.17 -3.77 24.77
C ASN A 84 4.57 -4.80 25.75
N LYS A 85 3.27 -4.71 26.04
CA LYS A 85 2.56 -5.69 26.88
C LYS A 85 2.45 -7.05 26.17
N VAL A 86 2.11 -7.09 24.89
CA VAL A 86 2.13 -8.32 24.07
C VAL A 86 3.52 -8.95 24.13
N ARG A 87 4.57 -8.20 23.82
CA ARG A 87 5.97 -8.66 23.85
C ARG A 87 6.35 -9.25 25.21
N SER A 88 5.94 -8.61 26.31
CA SER A 88 6.18 -9.09 27.67
C SER A 88 5.49 -10.42 27.94
N ILE A 89 4.22 -10.56 27.55
CA ILE A 89 3.43 -11.80 27.71
C ILE A 89 4.06 -12.93 26.90
N LEU A 90 4.41 -12.69 25.63
CA LEU A 90 5.05 -13.67 24.76
C LEU A 90 6.42 -14.11 25.29
N THR A 91 7.20 -13.22 25.92
CA THR A 91 8.50 -13.55 26.53
C THR A 91 8.37 -14.57 27.68
N GLY A 92 7.20 -14.63 28.35
CA GLY A 92 6.93 -15.59 29.43
C GLY A 92 6.12 -16.81 29.02
N TYR A 93 5.73 -16.94 27.74
CA TYR A 93 4.80 -17.96 27.26
C TYR A 93 5.54 -19.13 26.62
N GLU A 94 5.22 -20.37 27.00
CA GLU A 94 5.69 -21.57 26.28
C GLU A 94 4.97 -21.66 24.91
N PRO A 95 5.67 -21.80 23.77
CA PRO A 95 7.07 -22.27 23.61
C PRO A 95 8.13 -21.16 23.40
N PHE A 96 7.77 -19.89 23.58
CA PHE A 96 8.60 -18.71 23.30
C PHE A 96 9.53 -18.29 24.46
N SER A 97 9.32 -18.84 25.65
CA SER A 97 10.07 -18.57 26.89
C SER A 97 11.59 -18.82 26.77
N LEU A 98 11.98 -19.87 26.04
CA LEU A 98 13.38 -20.28 25.84
C LEU A 98 14.05 -19.55 24.68
N THR A 99 13.27 -19.16 23.67
CA THR A 99 13.75 -18.47 22.47
C THR A 99 12.59 -17.65 21.92
N PHE A 100 12.73 -16.33 22.00
CA PHE A 100 11.71 -15.41 21.49
C PHE A 100 11.57 -15.59 19.97
N PRO A 101 10.34 -15.75 19.44
CA PRO A 101 10.11 -15.97 18.02
C PRO A 101 10.39 -14.71 17.19
N SER A 102 10.59 -14.87 15.88
CA SER A 102 10.45 -13.74 14.97
C SER A 102 8.98 -13.33 14.88
N ILE A 103 8.67 -12.05 15.04
CA ILE A 103 7.33 -11.49 14.90
C ILE A 103 7.18 -10.96 13.47
N ASN A 104 6.46 -11.70 12.62
CA ASN A 104 6.20 -11.31 11.24
C ASN A 104 5.00 -10.36 11.11
N SER A 105 4.04 -10.43 12.04
CA SER A 105 2.94 -9.49 12.14
C SER A 105 2.42 -9.41 13.57
N LEU A 106 2.06 -8.22 14.01
CA LEU A 106 1.41 -7.94 15.29
C LEU A 106 0.42 -6.80 15.06
N SER A 107 -0.87 -7.07 15.25
CA SER A 107 -1.96 -6.13 15.00
C SER A 107 -3.13 -6.37 15.97
N LEU A 108 -4.12 -5.49 15.96
CA LEU A 108 -5.35 -5.67 16.73
C LEU A 108 -6.14 -6.88 16.19
N ASP A 109 -6.48 -7.85 17.04
CA ASP A 109 -7.60 -8.77 16.78
C ASP A 109 -8.89 -7.96 16.95
N GLU A 110 -9.44 -7.49 15.84
CA GLU A 110 -10.63 -6.64 15.83
C GLU A 110 -11.80 -7.32 16.56
N PRO A 111 -12.56 -6.60 17.40
CA PRO A 111 -13.75 -7.17 18.03
C PRO A 111 -14.78 -7.62 16.99
N GLU A 112 -15.73 -8.46 17.40
CA GLU A 112 -16.77 -8.94 16.49
C GLU A 112 -17.60 -7.77 15.94
N LYS A 113 -17.92 -7.79 14.64
CA LYS A 113 -18.58 -6.69 13.91
C LYS A 113 -19.80 -6.13 14.65
N ILE A 114 -20.63 -6.99 15.25
CA ILE A 114 -21.80 -6.60 16.05
C ILE A 114 -21.45 -5.82 17.33
N GLN A 115 -20.32 -6.09 17.97
CA GLN A 115 -19.84 -5.33 19.13
C GLN A 115 -19.36 -3.94 18.71
N VAL A 116 -18.66 -3.84 17.59
CA VAL A 116 -18.14 -2.57 17.05
C VAL A 116 -19.27 -1.65 16.57
N VAL A 117 -20.25 -2.20 15.84
CA VAL A 117 -21.45 -1.47 15.39
C VAL A 117 -22.36 -1.08 16.56
N GLY A 118 -22.39 -1.87 17.63
CA GLY A 118 -23.18 -1.58 18.83
C GLY A 118 -22.55 -0.55 19.79
N TRP A 119 -21.23 -0.38 19.75
CA TRP A 119 -20.47 0.45 20.69
C TRP A 119 -20.66 1.95 20.43
N LYS A 120 -20.70 2.74 21.50
CA LYS A 120 -20.77 4.21 21.48
C LYS A 120 -19.71 4.81 22.39
N THR A 121 -19.32 6.05 22.11
CA THR A 121 -18.38 6.80 22.96
C THR A 121 -18.88 6.87 24.40
N GLY A 122 -18.12 6.28 25.33
CA GLY A 122 -18.46 6.16 26.75
C GLY A 122 -18.86 4.74 27.19
N ASP A 123 -19.19 3.85 26.25
CA ASP A 123 -19.35 2.43 26.53
C ASP A 123 -17.97 1.78 26.82
N PRO A 124 -17.90 0.76 27.69
CA PRO A 124 -16.67 0.01 27.89
C PRO A 124 -16.23 -0.65 26.58
N PHE A 125 -14.92 -0.67 26.31
CA PHE A 125 -14.40 -1.37 25.15
C PHE A 125 -14.68 -2.88 25.23
N PRO A 126 -14.94 -3.55 24.09
CA PRO A 126 -14.76 -4.99 23.98
C PRO A 126 -13.34 -5.41 24.41
N PRO A 127 -13.11 -6.69 24.78
CA PRO A 127 -11.78 -7.16 25.16
C PRO A 127 -10.75 -6.83 24.06
N ARG A 128 -9.77 -5.98 24.38
CA ARG A 128 -8.70 -5.64 23.44
C ARG A 128 -7.70 -6.79 23.36
N ARG A 129 -7.53 -7.30 22.16
CA ARG A 129 -6.71 -8.47 21.84
C ARG A 129 -5.74 -8.14 20.73
N ALA A 130 -4.57 -8.76 20.77
CA ALA A 130 -3.58 -8.70 19.70
C ALA A 130 -3.57 -10.03 18.94
N SER A 131 -3.64 -9.95 17.61
CA SER A 131 -3.32 -11.05 16.71
C SER A 131 -1.83 -11.00 16.39
N VAL A 132 -1.13 -12.11 16.56
CA VAL A 132 0.31 -12.24 16.35
C VAL A 132 0.59 -13.40 15.41
N ILE A 133 1.32 -13.12 14.34
CA ILE A 133 1.92 -14.14 13.46
C ILE A 133 3.41 -14.20 13.80
N ALA A 134 3.81 -15.30 14.43
CA ALA A 134 5.16 -15.53 14.91
C ALA A 134 5.79 -16.73 14.20
N PHE A 135 7.10 -16.71 13.97
CA PHE A 135 7.85 -17.81 13.38
C PHE A 135 8.97 -18.28 14.32
N LEU A 136 9.00 -19.59 14.60
CA LEU A 136 9.98 -20.22 15.46
C LEU A 136 10.27 -21.65 14.99
N SER A 137 11.56 -22.03 14.92
CA SER A 137 11.99 -23.41 14.67
C SER A 137 11.35 -24.08 13.43
N GLY A 138 11.15 -23.33 12.35
CA GLY A 138 10.53 -23.83 11.11
C GLY A 138 9.00 -23.86 11.13
N GLN A 139 8.35 -23.35 12.18
CA GLN A 139 6.89 -23.37 12.36
C GLN A 139 6.32 -21.95 12.46
N THR A 140 5.15 -21.75 11.85
CA THR A 140 4.35 -20.52 12.01
C THR A 140 3.33 -20.72 13.12
N HIS A 141 3.37 -19.83 14.10
CA HIS A 141 2.46 -19.77 15.24
C HIS A 141 1.49 -18.60 15.03
N LEU A 142 0.19 -18.90 15.08
CA LEU A 142 -0.89 -17.92 15.10
C LEU A 142 -1.35 -17.80 16.56
N VAL A 143 -1.25 -16.61 17.15
CA VAL A 143 -1.41 -16.42 18.59
C VAL A 143 -2.31 -15.20 18.88
N THR A 144 -3.31 -15.39 19.74
CA THR A 144 -4.18 -14.30 20.21
C THR A 144 -3.89 -13.98 21.67
N VAL A 145 -3.43 -12.76 21.94
CA VAL A 145 -3.08 -12.28 23.28
C VAL A 145 -4.16 -11.34 23.80
N ASP A 146 -4.77 -11.65 24.95
CA ASP A 146 -5.76 -10.78 25.58
C ASP A 146 -5.08 -9.80 26.53
N LEU A 147 -5.20 -8.51 26.22
CA LEU A 147 -4.50 -7.44 26.95
C LEU A 147 -5.18 -7.12 28.27
N GLY A 148 -6.46 -7.43 28.44
CA GLY A 148 -7.16 -7.29 29.71
C GLY A 148 -6.73 -8.37 30.70
N LEU A 149 -6.72 -9.63 30.26
CA LEU A 149 -6.31 -10.78 31.06
C LEU A 149 -4.80 -10.90 31.26
N GLY A 150 -4.00 -10.35 30.34
CA GLY A 150 -2.54 -10.40 30.40
C GLY A 150 -1.95 -11.77 30.05
N LEU A 151 -2.61 -12.53 29.16
CA LEU A 151 -2.24 -13.90 28.80
C LEU A 151 -2.58 -14.24 27.35
N VAL A 152 -1.97 -15.31 26.85
CA VAL A 152 -2.35 -15.92 25.55
C VAL A 152 -3.67 -16.66 25.71
N THR A 153 -4.65 -16.30 24.89
CA THR A 153 -6.01 -16.88 24.90
C THR A 153 -6.25 -17.92 23.81
N ASP A 154 -5.56 -17.81 22.68
CA ASP A 154 -5.56 -18.82 21.62
C ASP A 154 -4.16 -18.96 21.01
N HIS A 155 -3.83 -20.17 20.57
CA HIS A 155 -2.54 -20.47 19.94
C HIS A 155 -2.67 -21.71 19.05
N VAL A 156 -2.46 -21.51 17.75
CA VAL A 156 -2.46 -22.56 16.72
C VAL A 156 -1.12 -22.57 16.00
N VAL A 157 -0.51 -23.76 15.90
CA VAL A 157 0.62 -23.97 14.97
C VAL A 157 0.03 -24.25 13.58
N ASN A 158 0.32 -23.39 12.61
CA ASN A 158 -0.17 -23.58 11.25
C ASN A 158 0.48 -24.81 10.59
N THR A 159 -0.34 -25.61 9.90
CA THR A 159 0.06 -26.82 9.17
C THR A 159 -0.15 -26.74 7.66
N ARG A 160 -0.75 -25.65 7.17
CA ARG A 160 -0.92 -25.38 5.73
C ARG A 160 0.39 -24.93 5.09
N SER A 161 0.48 -25.00 3.77
CA SER A 161 1.60 -24.41 3.02
C SER A 161 1.64 -22.88 3.12
N GLY A 162 2.77 -22.31 2.68
CA GLY A 162 3.06 -20.88 2.76
C GLY A 162 3.72 -20.46 4.06
N TYR A 163 4.41 -19.33 3.99
CA TYR A 163 5.14 -18.69 5.07
C TYR A 163 4.61 -17.27 5.30
N PRO A 164 4.81 -16.70 6.49
CA PRO A 164 4.43 -15.31 6.76
C PRO A 164 5.26 -14.30 5.95
N MET A 165 4.84 -13.03 6.00
CA MET A 165 5.59 -11.89 5.46
C MET A 165 7.06 -11.94 5.87
N LEU A 166 7.96 -11.59 4.94
CA LEU A 166 9.39 -11.49 5.21
C LEU A 166 9.66 -10.26 6.10
N THR A 167 10.40 -10.46 7.19
CA THR A 167 10.84 -9.36 8.06
C THR A 167 12.11 -8.70 7.51
N ASN A 168 12.38 -7.46 7.92
CA ASN A 168 13.66 -6.80 7.60
C ASN A 168 14.89 -7.63 8.02
N ASP A 169 14.78 -8.43 9.09
CA ASP A 169 15.84 -9.34 9.55
C ASP A 169 16.03 -10.54 8.60
N ASP A 170 14.95 -11.07 8.02
CA ASP A 170 15.01 -12.11 6.99
C ASP A 170 15.70 -11.57 5.72
N LEU A 171 15.31 -10.37 5.28
CA LEU A 171 15.87 -9.70 4.10
C LEU A 171 17.37 -9.38 4.31
N ALA A 172 17.73 -8.82 5.47
CA ALA A 172 19.11 -8.54 5.84
C ALA A 172 19.96 -9.81 5.93
N THR A 173 19.39 -10.92 6.43
CA THR A 173 20.07 -12.23 6.46
C THR A 173 20.38 -12.74 5.05
N ALA A 174 19.43 -12.68 4.11
CA ALA A 174 19.65 -13.08 2.73
C ALA A 174 20.75 -12.25 2.03
N LEU A 175 20.77 -10.93 2.27
CA LEU A 175 21.79 -10.02 1.77
C LEU A 175 23.16 -10.28 2.39
N GLN A 176 23.25 -10.49 3.71
CA GLN A 176 24.51 -10.79 4.39
C GLN A 176 25.17 -12.07 3.85
N LEU A 177 24.37 -13.12 3.63
CA LEU A 177 24.84 -14.40 3.09
C LEU A 177 25.32 -14.26 1.64
N THR A 178 24.64 -13.42 0.86
CA THR A 178 25.04 -13.05 -0.51
C THR A 178 26.40 -12.35 -0.53
N TYR A 179 26.56 -11.23 0.18
CA TYR A 179 27.80 -10.44 0.19
C TYR A 179 28.99 -11.22 0.79
N SER A 180 28.74 -12.21 1.64
CA SER A 180 29.78 -13.06 2.24
C SER A 180 30.23 -14.21 1.33
N ASN A 181 29.55 -14.47 0.21
CA ASN A 181 29.82 -15.64 -0.62
C ASN A 181 31.02 -15.43 -1.58
N LEU A 182 32.05 -16.25 -1.43
CA LEU A 182 33.31 -16.15 -2.18
C LEU A 182 33.18 -16.48 -3.68
N GLU A 183 32.23 -17.31 -4.08
CA GLU A 183 32.01 -17.66 -5.49
C GLU A 183 31.27 -16.54 -6.21
N PHE A 184 30.21 -16.03 -5.58
CA PHE A 184 29.49 -14.85 -6.04
C PHE A 184 30.42 -13.63 -6.18
N ASN A 185 31.22 -13.31 -5.16
CA ASN A 185 32.14 -12.16 -5.20
C ASN A 185 33.18 -12.29 -6.31
N LYS A 186 33.66 -13.49 -6.64
CA LYS A 186 34.51 -13.72 -7.83
C LYS A 186 33.76 -13.45 -9.13
N SER A 187 32.48 -13.82 -9.22
CA SER A 187 31.64 -13.59 -10.39
C SER A 187 31.31 -12.11 -10.62
N ILE A 188 31.16 -11.33 -9.55
CA ILE A 188 31.02 -9.86 -9.59
C ILE A 188 32.33 -9.19 -10.04
N LEU A 189 33.47 -9.52 -9.40
CA LEU A 189 34.78 -8.97 -9.76
C LEU A 189 35.19 -9.31 -11.20
N ALA A 190 34.81 -10.50 -11.70
CA ALA A 190 35.04 -10.90 -13.09
C ALA A 190 34.24 -10.08 -14.12
N ARG A 191 33.19 -9.35 -13.69
CA ARG A 191 32.44 -8.38 -14.50
C ARG A 191 32.97 -6.94 -14.39
N GLY A 192 34.01 -6.71 -13.58
CA GLY A 192 34.62 -5.39 -13.40
C GLY A 192 33.87 -4.46 -12.43
N VAL A 193 32.95 -4.98 -11.63
CA VAL A 193 32.22 -4.24 -10.59
C VAL A 193 32.98 -4.34 -9.27
N ASP A 194 33.21 -3.21 -8.58
CA ASP A 194 33.75 -3.20 -7.22
C ASP A 194 32.67 -3.68 -6.23
N LEU A 195 33.05 -4.44 -5.20
CA LEU A 195 32.10 -4.93 -4.20
C LEU A 195 31.50 -3.82 -3.34
N ASN A 196 32.14 -2.64 -3.28
CA ASN A 196 31.58 -1.44 -2.66
C ASN A 196 30.49 -0.78 -3.53
N ASP A 197 30.53 -1.00 -4.85
CA ASP A 197 29.59 -0.46 -5.83
C ASP A 197 28.39 -1.41 -6.10
N LEU A 198 28.17 -2.37 -5.22
CA LEU A 198 27.18 -3.44 -5.37
C LEU A 198 25.93 -3.16 -4.52
N ALA A 199 24.77 -3.13 -5.16
CA ALA A 199 23.46 -3.11 -4.51
C ALA A 199 22.71 -4.39 -4.85
N CYS A 200 22.20 -5.12 -3.85
CA CYS A 200 21.40 -6.33 -4.06
C CYS A 200 20.01 -6.18 -3.44
N ILE A 201 19.01 -6.79 -4.08
CA ILE A 201 17.63 -6.87 -3.58
C ILE A 201 17.23 -8.36 -3.37
N PRO A 202 16.44 -8.67 -2.32
CA PRO A 202 15.95 -10.01 -2.04
C PRO A 202 14.47 -10.21 -2.48
N PRO A 203 14.18 -10.47 -3.77
CA PRO A 203 12.81 -10.74 -4.22
C PRO A 203 12.27 -12.07 -3.65
N SER A 204 10.95 -12.15 -3.54
CA SER A 204 10.24 -13.38 -3.16
C SER A 204 10.38 -14.44 -4.25
N SER A 205 10.28 -15.71 -3.86
CA SER A 205 10.65 -16.85 -4.73
C SER A 205 9.49 -17.56 -5.40
N GLY A 206 8.24 -17.21 -5.02
CA GLY A 206 7.03 -17.93 -5.39
C GLY A 206 7.02 -19.40 -4.96
N TRP A 207 6.20 -20.22 -5.60
CA TRP A 207 6.25 -21.68 -5.52
C TRP A 207 6.10 -22.24 -6.93
N PHE A 208 6.98 -23.17 -7.31
CA PHE A 208 7.08 -23.73 -8.67
C PHE A 208 7.26 -25.26 -8.64
N GLY A 209 6.72 -25.92 -7.62
CA GLY A 209 6.83 -27.37 -7.41
C GLY A 209 7.74 -27.76 -6.23
N PRO A 210 8.09 -29.06 -6.13
CA PRO A 210 8.55 -29.68 -4.88
C PRO A 210 10.00 -29.36 -4.47
N ASP A 211 10.88 -28.93 -5.37
CA ASP A 211 12.33 -28.84 -5.12
C ASP A 211 12.73 -27.82 -4.03
N GLU A 212 11.91 -26.78 -3.86
CA GLU A 212 12.09 -25.70 -2.89
C GLU A 212 11.18 -25.86 -1.65
N GLU A 213 10.40 -26.94 -1.56
CA GLU A 213 9.49 -27.17 -0.42
C GLU A 213 10.22 -27.52 0.88
N GLY A 214 9.64 -27.10 2.01
CA GLY A 214 10.23 -27.28 3.34
C GLY A 214 11.44 -26.38 3.63
N LYS A 215 11.66 -25.33 2.82
CA LYS A 215 12.71 -24.33 2.98
C LYS A 215 12.10 -22.93 2.79
N ARG A 216 12.48 -21.96 3.63
CA ARG A 216 12.17 -20.54 3.38
C ARG A 216 13.21 -19.98 2.40
N ILE A 217 12.80 -19.74 1.16
CA ILE A 217 13.68 -19.41 0.03
C ILE A 217 13.53 -17.96 -0.42
N VAL A 218 14.68 -17.30 -0.58
CA VAL A 218 14.83 -15.96 -1.18
C VAL A 218 15.82 -16.03 -2.35
N LYS A 219 15.53 -15.35 -3.47
CA LYS A 219 16.33 -15.40 -4.72
C LYS A 219 17.02 -14.06 -5.01
N VAL A 220 18.09 -13.76 -4.27
CA VAL A 220 18.80 -12.46 -4.32
C VAL A 220 19.34 -12.15 -5.73
N GLN A 221 19.12 -10.92 -6.18
CA GLN A 221 19.62 -10.35 -7.44
C GLN A 221 20.34 -9.04 -7.18
N CYS A 222 21.31 -8.69 -8.03
CA CYS A 222 22.23 -7.59 -7.78
C CYS A 222 22.44 -6.66 -8.97
N PHE A 223 22.89 -5.46 -8.66
CA PHE A 223 22.96 -4.28 -9.53
C PHE A 223 24.25 -3.51 -9.21
N SER A 224 24.72 -2.73 -10.18
CA SER A 224 25.82 -1.78 -9.98
C SER A 224 25.26 -0.40 -9.58
N ASN A 225 25.58 0.09 -8.39
CA ASN A 225 25.26 1.47 -7.98
C ASN A 225 26.39 2.48 -8.32
N GLN A 226 27.47 2.01 -8.95
CA GLN A 226 28.55 2.88 -9.44
C GLN A 226 27.99 4.03 -10.30
N ASP A 227 28.44 5.25 -10.01
CA ASP A 227 28.11 6.50 -10.69
C ASP A 227 26.61 6.90 -10.73
N THR A 228 25.70 6.20 -10.04
CA THR A 228 24.27 6.59 -10.00
C THR A 228 23.53 6.06 -8.76
N PRO A 229 22.63 6.84 -8.13
CA PRO A 229 21.73 6.32 -7.09
C PRO A 229 20.70 5.31 -7.67
N ASN A 230 20.41 5.37 -8.97
CA ASN A 230 19.40 4.53 -9.62
C ASN A 230 19.98 3.17 -10.05
N PHE A 231 20.36 2.36 -9.07
CA PHE A 231 20.95 1.04 -9.32
C PHE A 231 19.96 0.09 -10.04
N TYR A 232 18.64 0.27 -9.91
CA TYR A 232 17.65 -0.54 -10.61
C TYR A 232 17.84 -0.55 -12.13
N MET A 233 18.33 0.54 -12.72
CA MET A 233 18.63 0.65 -14.16
C MET A 233 19.93 -0.08 -14.57
N ARG A 234 20.69 -0.64 -13.62
CA ARG A 234 22.02 -1.27 -13.85
C ARG A 234 22.10 -2.72 -13.34
N PRO A 235 21.17 -3.63 -13.74
CA PRO A 235 21.18 -5.02 -13.28
C PRO A 235 22.40 -5.81 -13.75
N ILE A 236 22.83 -6.74 -12.91
CA ILE A 236 23.85 -7.74 -13.24
C ILE A 236 23.12 -9.01 -13.70
N GLU A 237 22.75 -9.01 -14.98
CA GLU A 237 21.84 -10.00 -15.56
C GLU A 237 22.36 -11.45 -15.46
N GLY A 238 21.40 -12.39 -15.37
CA GLY A 238 21.68 -13.81 -15.35
C GLY A 238 22.52 -14.28 -14.15
N LEU A 239 22.58 -13.48 -13.08
CA LEU A 239 23.23 -13.83 -11.80
C LEU A 239 22.18 -13.81 -10.68
N THR A 240 21.87 -14.96 -10.12
CA THR A 240 20.85 -15.11 -9.06
C THR A 240 21.33 -16.08 -8.00
N ILE A 241 21.17 -15.70 -6.73
CA ILE A 241 21.61 -16.48 -5.57
C ILE A 241 20.38 -16.93 -4.79
N THR A 242 20.21 -18.23 -4.65
CA THR A 242 19.12 -18.82 -3.87
C THR A 242 19.61 -19.11 -2.45
N VAL A 243 18.92 -18.53 -1.46
CA VAL A 243 19.26 -18.61 -0.03
C VAL A 243 18.14 -19.32 0.73
N ASP A 244 18.51 -20.27 1.59
CA ASP A 244 17.64 -20.79 2.66
C ASP A 244 17.86 -19.91 3.90
N ILE A 245 16.90 -19.04 4.22
CA ILE A 245 17.04 -18.04 5.30
C ILE A 245 16.90 -18.64 6.70
N ASP A 246 16.24 -19.80 6.83
CA ASP A 246 16.11 -20.50 8.11
C ASP A 246 17.42 -21.20 8.50
N LYS A 247 18.03 -21.90 7.55
CA LYS A 247 19.35 -22.53 7.74
C LYS A 247 20.52 -21.55 7.64
N LYS A 248 20.26 -20.36 7.09
CA LYS A 248 21.26 -19.31 6.82
C LYS A 248 22.38 -19.80 5.89
N GLU A 249 22.00 -20.42 4.78
CA GLU A 249 22.93 -20.97 3.78
C GLU A 249 22.55 -20.58 2.34
N VAL A 250 23.57 -20.42 1.49
CA VAL A 250 23.39 -20.29 0.04
C VAL A 250 23.25 -21.69 -0.55
N ILE A 251 22.10 -22.00 -1.14
CA ILE A 251 21.79 -23.34 -1.67
C ILE A 251 22.01 -23.49 -3.17
N LYS A 252 22.00 -22.38 -3.93
CA LYS A 252 22.25 -22.37 -5.38
C LYS A 252 22.80 -21.01 -5.82
N ILE A 253 23.75 -21.01 -6.75
CA ILE A 253 24.15 -19.84 -7.52
C ILE A 253 23.88 -20.17 -8.99
N THR A 254 23.12 -19.32 -9.67
CA THR A 254 22.86 -19.41 -11.11
C THR A 254 23.60 -18.25 -11.78
N ASP A 255 24.51 -18.55 -12.70
CA ASP A 255 25.42 -17.58 -13.35
C ASP A 255 25.45 -17.83 -14.86
N THR A 256 24.35 -17.48 -15.53
CA THR A 256 24.10 -17.66 -16.98
C THR A 256 24.42 -16.40 -17.79
N GLY A 257 24.39 -15.22 -17.19
CA GLY A 257 24.54 -13.92 -17.87
C GLY A 257 25.99 -13.46 -18.11
N ARG A 258 26.97 -14.36 -18.10
CA ARG A 258 28.37 -13.99 -18.35
C ARG A 258 28.55 -13.47 -19.78
N GLY A 259 28.92 -12.19 -19.90
CA GLY A 259 29.09 -11.51 -21.18
C GLY A 259 27.91 -10.61 -21.58
N ILE A 260 26.81 -10.60 -20.82
CA ILE A 260 25.80 -9.54 -20.93
C ILE A 260 26.39 -8.25 -20.34
N PRO A 261 26.39 -7.12 -21.06
CA PRO A 261 26.91 -5.85 -20.54
C PRO A 261 26.00 -5.31 -19.43
N ILE A 262 26.61 -4.75 -18.38
CA ILE A 262 25.88 -3.97 -17.38
C ILE A 262 25.55 -2.61 -18.00
N PRO A 263 24.28 -2.14 -17.98
CA PRO A 263 23.92 -0.85 -18.53
C PRO A 263 24.71 0.32 -17.95
N LYS A 264 24.79 1.43 -18.70
CA LYS A 264 25.53 2.62 -18.31
C LYS A 264 24.78 3.40 -17.21
N ALA A 265 25.50 4.11 -16.35
CA ALA A 265 24.92 4.99 -15.34
C ALA A 265 24.40 6.32 -15.92
N ALA A 266 24.86 6.70 -17.12
CA ALA A 266 24.47 7.93 -17.78
C ALA A 266 22.94 8.04 -17.94
N HIS A 267 22.39 9.22 -17.62
CA HIS A 267 20.96 9.52 -17.72
C HIS A 267 20.02 8.69 -16.82
N THR A 268 20.54 8.02 -15.78
CA THR A 268 19.70 7.27 -14.80
C THR A 268 19.43 8.00 -13.48
N ASP A 269 20.25 9.01 -13.14
CA ASP A 269 20.11 9.80 -11.90
C ASP A 269 18.87 10.70 -11.96
N TYR A 270 17.98 10.51 -10.99
CA TYR A 270 16.71 11.23 -10.83
C TYR A 270 16.77 12.35 -9.79
N THR A 271 17.92 12.58 -9.15
CA THR A 271 18.03 13.53 -8.05
C THR A 271 18.06 14.98 -8.54
N TYR A 272 17.23 15.83 -7.94
CA TYR A 272 17.24 17.26 -8.23
C TYR A 272 18.48 17.92 -7.59
N THR A 273 19.48 18.22 -8.40
CA THR A 273 20.72 18.90 -7.98
C THR A 273 21.06 20.04 -8.93
N THR A 274 21.88 20.99 -8.48
CA THR A 274 22.42 22.11 -9.30
C THR A 274 23.35 21.66 -10.42
N LYS A 275 23.59 20.36 -10.58
CA LYS A 275 24.36 19.74 -11.68
C LYS A 275 23.50 18.88 -12.59
N SER A 276 22.20 18.72 -12.29
CA SER A 276 21.29 17.99 -13.16
C SER A 276 21.21 18.70 -14.52
N PRO A 277 21.29 17.98 -15.65
CA PRO A 277 21.15 18.58 -16.99
C PRO A 277 19.77 19.24 -17.19
N PHE A 278 18.81 18.98 -16.29
CA PHE A 278 17.47 19.54 -16.30
C PHE A 278 17.31 20.77 -15.38
N TYR A 279 18.33 21.14 -14.60
CA TYR A 279 18.25 22.23 -13.62
C TYR A 279 17.99 23.61 -14.25
N ASP A 280 18.55 23.87 -15.43
CA ASP A 280 18.37 25.12 -16.19
C ASP A 280 17.17 25.07 -17.16
N MET A 281 16.30 24.05 -17.08
CA MET A 281 15.01 24.10 -17.78
C MET A 281 14.09 25.09 -17.06
N ASP A 282 13.84 26.22 -17.72
CA ASP A 282 12.97 27.33 -17.28
C ASP A 282 11.66 26.78 -16.66
N PRO A 283 11.27 27.17 -15.43
CA PRO A 283 10.20 26.50 -14.69
C PRO A 283 8.89 26.48 -15.47
N MET A 284 8.49 25.28 -15.92
CA MET A 284 7.34 25.07 -16.80
C MET A 284 6.00 25.59 -16.24
N THR A 285 5.91 25.76 -14.91
CA THR A 285 4.74 26.28 -14.22
C THR A 285 5.13 27.17 -13.05
N ASN A 286 4.42 28.28 -12.87
CA ASN A 286 4.52 29.10 -11.66
C ASN A 286 4.05 28.31 -10.41
N PRO A 287 4.66 28.53 -9.23
CA PRO A 287 4.16 27.97 -7.97
C PRO A 287 2.70 28.34 -7.71
N MET A 288 1.91 27.38 -7.25
CA MET A 288 0.51 27.57 -6.87
C MET A 288 0.29 27.21 -5.39
N SER A 289 -0.65 27.89 -4.73
CA SER A 289 -1.08 27.60 -3.36
C SER A 289 -2.60 27.50 -3.31
N MET A 290 -3.11 26.59 -2.49
CA MET A 290 -4.53 26.51 -2.13
C MET A 290 -4.69 27.06 -0.72
N GLU A 291 -5.53 28.06 -0.53
CA GLU A 291 -5.73 28.74 0.74
C GLU A 291 -7.01 28.27 1.43
N GLN A 292 -6.94 28.01 2.74
CA GLN A 292 -8.10 27.67 3.57
C GLN A 292 -8.27 28.69 4.71
N PRO A 293 -8.91 29.87 4.46
CA PRO A 293 -8.95 30.99 5.41
C PRO A 293 -9.63 30.72 6.75
N LYS A 294 -10.36 29.60 6.86
CA LYS A 294 -11.10 29.18 8.07
C LYS A 294 -10.53 27.88 8.67
N GLY A 295 -9.37 27.42 8.20
CA GLY A 295 -8.86 26.08 8.45
C GLY A 295 -9.56 25.02 7.61
N THR A 296 -9.23 23.76 7.89
CA THR A 296 -9.82 22.57 7.27
C THR A 296 -11.28 22.37 7.70
N SER A 297 -12.12 21.84 6.80
CA SER A 297 -13.51 21.47 7.12
C SER A 297 -13.64 20.09 7.76
N PHE A 298 -12.54 19.32 7.83
CA PHE A 298 -12.48 18.04 8.54
C PHE A 298 -11.94 18.21 9.96
N THR A 299 -12.36 17.29 10.82
CA THR A 299 -11.88 17.14 12.20
C THR A 299 -11.52 15.68 12.45
N ILE A 300 -10.54 15.46 13.32
CA ILE A 300 -9.98 14.15 13.65
C ILE A 300 -9.98 14.03 15.17
N ASN A 301 -10.47 12.92 15.70
CA ASN A 301 -10.52 12.63 17.13
C ASN A 301 -10.12 11.17 17.37
N GLY A 302 -8.90 10.95 17.88
CA GLY A 302 -8.22 9.67 17.68
C GLY A 302 -8.14 9.36 16.19
N ASP A 303 -8.44 8.13 15.81
CA ASP A 303 -8.45 7.68 14.42
C ASP A 303 -9.83 7.86 13.73
N THR A 304 -10.78 8.60 14.35
CA THR A 304 -12.08 8.92 13.74
C THR A 304 -12.03 10.25 12.98
N VAL A 305 -12.30 10.19 11.67
CA VAL A 305 -12.38 11.34 10.77
C VAL A 305 -13.83 11.77 10.58
N LYS A 306 -14.11 13.07 10.66
CA LYS A 306 -15.40 13.68 10.31
C LYS A 306 -15.20 14.82 9.32
N TRP A 307 -15.89 14.77 8.19
CA TRP A 307 -15.80 15.79 7.14
C TRP A 307 -17.12 15.95 6.41
N ALA A 308 -17.60 17.19 6.28
CA ALA A 308 -18.88 17.53 5.66
C ALA A 308 -20.04 16.65 6.20
N ASN A 309 -20.54 15.71 5.41
CA ASN A 309 -21.59 14.74 5.76
C ASN A 309 -21.05 13.33 6.07
N TRP A 310 -19.74 13.10 6.03
CA TRP A 310 -19.11 11.80 6.30
C TRP A 310 -18.54 11.68 7.72
N VAL A 311 -18.61 10.46 8.25
CA VAL A 311 -17.78 9.98 9.37
C VAL A 311 -17.24 8.59 9.04
N PHE A 312 -15.97 8.34 9.39
CA PHE A 312 -15.33 7.02 9.29
C PHE A 312 -14.17 6.92 10.28
N HIS A 313 -13.78 5.68 10.59
CA HIS A 313 -12.52 5.35 11.26
C HIS A 313 -11.45 5.07 10.20
N LEU A 314 -10.23 5.54 10.41
CA LEU A 314 -9.10 5.41 9.48
C LEU A 314 -7.89 4.97 10.28
N LYS A 315 -7.34 3.79 9.98
CA LYS A 315 -6.15 3.28 10.69
C LYS A 315 -5.04 2.81 9.76
N PRO A 316 -3.77 2.95 10.19
CA PRO A 316 -2.65 2.22 9.62
C PRO A 316 -2.74 0.72 9.97
N ASP A 317 -2.25 -0.12 9.07
CA ASP A 317 -2.06 -1.56 9.27
C ASP A 317 -0.78 -2.03 8.58
N ILE A 318 -0.02 -2.94 9.21
CA ILE A 318 1.31 -3.35 8.72
C ILE A 318 1.23 -4.08 7.35
N ARG A 319 0.14 -4.81 7.08
CA ARG A 319 -0.05 -5.58 5.85
C ARG A 319 -0.86 -4.80 4.81
N ALA A 320 -2.04 -4.31 5.18
CA ALA A 320 -2.95 -3.60 4.29
C ALA A 320 -2.54 -2.13 4.02
N GLY A 321 -1.63 -1.58 4.84
CA GLY A 321 -1.25 -0.18 4.79
C GLY A 321 -2.30 0.73 5.41
N MET A 322 -3.42 0.95 4.72
CA MET A 322 -4.49 1.84 5.15
C MET A 322 -5.84 1.13 5.13
N ILE A 323 -6.57 1.19 6.25
CA ILE A 323 -7.90 0.60 6.41
C ILE A 323 -8.92 1.70 6.77
N ILE A 324 -9.99 1.80 5.96
CA ILE A 324 -11.19 2.59 6.27
C ILE A 324 -12.20 1.67 6.97
N SER A 325 -12.79 2.10 8.07
CA SER A 325 -13.86 1.36 8.76
C SER A 325 -15.05 2.25 9.14
N GLN A 326 -16.24 1.65 9.27
CA GLN A 326 -17.50 2.30 9.64
C GLN A 326 -17.78 3.60 8.86
N ALA A 327 -17.65 3.55 7.52
CA ALA A 327 -17.97 4.68 6.66
C ALA A 327 -19.49 4.90 6.62
N MET A 328 -19.92 6.00 7.23
CA MET A 328 -21.32 6.43 7.33
C MET A 328 -21.49 7.83 6.77
N ILE A 329 -22.60 8.07 6.08
CA ILE A 329 -22.96 9.37 5.53
C ILE A 329 -24.28 9.88 6.09
N GLN A 330 -24.33 11.17 6.41
CA GLN A 330 -25.54 11.85 6.85
C GLN A 330 -26.50 12.08 5.69
N ALA A 331 -27.75 11.61 5.83
CA ALA A 331 -28.81 11.79 4.84
C ALA A 331 -29.66 13.05 5.12
N GLU A 332 -30.67 13.29 4.28
CA GLU A 332 -31.48 14.52 4.29
C GLU A 332 -32.31 14.74 5.57
N ASP A 333 -32.56 13.68 6.34
CA ASP A 333 -33.23 13.70 7.65
C ASP A 333 -32.26 13.98 8.82
N GLY A 334 -30.95 13.99 8.56
CA GLY A 334 -29.90 14.14 9.56
C GLY A 334 -29.40 12.84 10.19
N GLU A 335 -29.96 11.67 9.82
CA GLU A 335 -29.46 10.38 10.28
C GLU A 335 -28.15 10.01 9.57
N TYR A 336 -27.17 9.51 10.32
CA TYR A 336 -25.99 8.85 9.75
C TYR A 336 -26.36 7.43 9.33
N ARG A 337 -26.18 7.14 8.05
CA ARG A 337 -26.54 5.86 7.43
C ARG A 337 -25.29 5.16 6.92
N SER A 338 -25.21 3.86 7.19
CA SER A 338 -24.04 3.05 6.87
C SER A 338 -23.91 2.79 5.37
N VAL A 339 -22.66 2.76 4.91
CA VAL A 339 -22.28 2.47 3.52
C VAL A 339 -21.30 1.29 3.46
N MET A 340 -20.24 1.30 4.28
CA MET A 340 -19.20 0.28 4.26
C MET A 340 -18.64 0.08 5.66
N TYR A 341 -18.63 -1.17 6.15
CA TYR A 341 -18.07 -1.50 7.46
C TYR A 341 -16.54 -1.51 7.45
N LYS A 342 -15.90 -2.06 6.40
CA LYS A 342 -14.43 -2.17 6.30
C LYS A 342 -13.94 -2.20 4.85
N GLY A 343 -13.02 -1.32 4.48
CA GLY A 343 -12.44 -1.20 3.14
C GLY A 343 -10.92 -1.08 3.15
N PHE A 344 -10.21 -1.92 2.40
CA PHE A 344 -8.74 -1.88 2.27
C PHE A 344 -8.24 -2.64 1.03
N ALA A 345 -6.98 -2.39 0.64
CA ALA A 345 -6.26 -3.20 -0.36
C ALA A 345 -5.82 -4.51 0.30
N SER A 346 -6.43 -5.61 -0.12
CA SER A 346 -6.30 -6.94 0.50
C SER A 346 -5.08 -7.70 0.00
N GLU A 347 -4.78 -7.64 -1.29
CA GLU A 347 -3.58 -8.27 -1.86
C GLU A 347 -3.19 -7.62 -3.19
N LEU A 348 -1.90 -7.66 -3.51
CA LEU A 348 -1.37 -7.31 -4.84
C LEU A 348 -0.89 -8.57 -5.56
N PHE A 349 -0.81 -8.52 -6.89
CA PHE A 349 -0.18 -9.56 -7.71
C PHE A 349 0.51 -8.93 -8.91
N VAL A 350 1.83 -9.11 -8.98
CA VAL A 350 2.72 -8.48 -9.99
C VAL A 350 3.50 -9.56 -10.75
N PRO A 351 2.87 -10.28 -11.70
CA PRO A 351 3.54 -11.27 -12.53
C PRO A 351 4.33 -10.63 -13.67
N TYR A 352 5.58 -11.06 -13.85
CA TYR A 352 6.43 -10.69 -14.98
C TYR A 352 6.36 -11.74 -16.09
N MET A 353 6.37 -11.28 -17.34
CA MET A 353 6.15 -12.11 -18.53
C MET A 353 7.46 -12.57 -19.19
N ASP A 354 8.47 -12.91 -18.38
CA ASP A 354 9.77 -13.40 -18.86
C ASP A 354 10.12 -14.76 -18.23
N PRO A 355 10.19 -15.85 -19.03
CA PRO A 355 10.39 -17.21 -18.52
C PRO A 355 11.87 -17.56 -18.27
N ASP A 356 12.80 -16.61 -18.38
CA ASP A 356 14.21 -16.86 -18.08
C ASP A 356 14.42 -17.29 -16.61
N GLN A 357 15.51 -18.01 -16.33
CA GLN A 357 15.87 -18.48 -14.99
C GLN A 357 16.02 -17.35 -13.95
N SER A 358 16.34 -16.12 -14.38
CA SER A 358 16.41 -14.93 -13.52
C SER A 358 15.07 -14.17 -13.39
N TRP A 359 14.00 -14.63 -14.04
CA TRP A 359 12.75 -13.87 -14.15
C TRP A 359 11.48 -14.65 -13.85
N TYR A 360 11.40 -15.95 -14.19
CA TYR A 360 10.17 -16.76 -14.09
C TYR A 360 9.48 -16.73 -12.72
N PHE A 361 10.25 -16.50 -11.64
CA PHE A 361 9.76 -16.50 -10.27
C PHE A 361 9.20 -15.15 -9.79
N LYS A 362 9.41 -14.07 -10.55
CA LYS A 362 8.95 -12.72 -10.20
C LYS A 362 7.44 -12.61 -10.40
N SER A 363 6.73 -12.93 -9.33
CA SER A 363 5.26 -12.94 -9.26
C SER A 363 4.82 -12.44 -7.88
N TYR A 364 5.22 -11.20 -7.59
CA TYR A 364 5.19 -10.65 -6.24
C TYR A 364 3.77 -10.51 -5.71
N MET A 365 3.58 -10.74 -4.41
CA MET A 365 2.32 -10.50 -3.72
C MET A 365 2.58 -9.53 -2.57
N ASP A 366 2.67 -8.26 -2.93
CA ASP A 366 3.36 -7.25 -2.13
C ASP A 366 2.82 -7.10 -0.70
N ALA A 367 1.50 -7.19 -0.50
CA ALA A 367 0.92 -7.11 0.83
C ALA A 367 1.24 -8.39 1.64
N GLY A 368 1.02 -9.58 1.06
CA GLY A 368 1.23 -10.85 1.73
C GLY A 368 2.70 -11.28 1.93
N GLU A 369 3.62 -10.76 1.12
CA GLU A 369 5.04 -11.11 1.16
C GLU A 369 5.90 -10.05 1.86
N PHE A 370 5.58 -8.76 1.71
CA PHE A 370 6.38 -7.64 2.26
C PHE A 370 5.58 -6.66 3.16
N GLY A 371 4.27 -6.54 2.94
CA GLY A 371 3.37 -5.66 3.69
C GLY A 371 3.36 -4.22 3.17
N LEU A 372 2.19 -3.71 2.76
CA LEU A 372 2.07 -2.34 2.26
C LEU A 372 2.39 -1.30 3.33
N GLY A 373 1.98 -1.53 4.58
CA GLY A 373 2.25 -0.62 5.69
C GLY A 373 3.70 -0.63 6.15
N ALA A 374 4.35 -1.81 6.13
CA ALA A 374 5.78 -1.93 6.38
C ALA A 374 6.64 -1.20 5.33
N ASN A 375 6.12 -1.02 4.11
CA ASN A 375 6.78 -0.31 3.00
C ASN A 375 6.20 1.09 2.74
N ALA A 376 5.29 1.58 3.59
CA ALA A 376 4.68 2.91 3.44
C ALA A 376 5.58 4.00 4.02
N MET A 377 6.51 4.50 3.20
CA MET A 377 7.51 5.50 3.59
C MET A 377 6.88 6.86 3.93
N ALA A 378 7.60 7.68 4.70
CA ALA A 378 7.13 8.98 5.14
C ALA A 378 6.85 9.92 3.96
N LEU A 379 5.61 10.39 3.86
CA LEU A 379 5.15 11.25 2.76
C LEU A 379 5.90 12.59 2.73
N VAL A 380 6.34 13.01 1.55
CA VAL A 380 7.10 14.23 1.33
C VAL A 380 6.16 15.43 1.31
N GLU A 381 6.24 16.26 2.36
CA GLU A 381 5.43 17.47 2.49
C GLU A 381 5.47 18.35 1.22
N LEU A 382 4.32 18.90 0.86
CA LEU A 382 4.07 19.76 -0.32
C LEU A 382 4.21 19.08 -1.69
N ASN A 383 4.75 17.85 -1.77
CA ASN A 383 4.94 17.12 -3.02
C ASN A 383 3.94 15.96 -3.12
N ASP A 384 3.93 15.06 -2.14
CA ASP A 384 2.96 13.96 -2.07
C ASP A 384 1.60 14.43 -1.55
N CYS A 385 1.60 15.41 -0.64
CA CYS A 385 0.42 15.92 0.03
C CYS A 385 0.46 17.46 0.10
N PRO A 386 -0.66 18.15 -0.20
CA PRO A 386 -0.69 19.61 -0.27
C PRO A 386 -0.52 20.28 1.10
N ARG A 387 -0.35 21.60 1.08
CA ARG A 387 -0.46 22.45 2.28
C ARG A 387 -1.80 22.20 2.99
N TYR A 388 -1.79 22.29 4.32
CA TYR A 388 -2.93 21.99 5.21
C TYR A 388 -3.34 20.51 5.32
N SER A 389 -2.51 19.58 4.82
CA SER A 389 -2.67 18.16 5.13
C SER A 389 -2.44 17.87 6.62
N TYR A 390 -3.27 17.02 7.20
CA TYR A 390 -2.96 16.30 8.45
C TYR A 390 -2.15 15.05 8.12
N TYR A 391 -1.24 14.63 9.01
CA TYR A 391 -0.45 13.41 8.88
C TYR A 391 -0.68 12.48 10.06
N MET A 392 -0.71 11.18 9.77
CA MET A 392 -0.94 10.07 10.69
C MET A 392 0.24 9.09 10.59
N ASP A 393 0.77 8.70 11.75
CA ASP A 393 1.90 7.78 11.86
C ASP A 393 1.39 6.32 11.97
N GLY A 394 2.10 5.38 11.35
CA GLY A 394 1.92 3.95 11.61
C GLY A 394 2.66 3.52 12.88
N VAL A 395 2.05 2.63 13.68
CA VAL A 395 2.72 2.01 14.84
C VAL A 395 2.62 0.49 14.74
N PHE A 396 3.77 -0.15 14.60
CA PHE A 396 3.90 -1.57 14.29
C PHE A 396 4.90 -2.25 15.24
N ALA A 397 5.14 -3.55 15.06
CA ALA A 397 6.22 -4.27 15.76
C ALA A 397 7.34 -4.68 14.79
N SER A 398 8.60 -4.59 15.24
CA SER A 398 9.74 -5.24 14.61
C SER A 398 9.79 -6.74 14.92
N ALA A 399 10.67 -7.47 14.24
CA ALA A 399 10.84 -8.93 14.38
C ALA A 399 11.11 -9.41 15.82
N ASP A 400 11.70 -8.56 16.67
CA ASP A 400 11.95 -8.80 18.10
C ASP A 400 10.80 -8.37 19.03
N GLY A 401 9.63 -8.06 18.45
CA GLY A 401 8.41 -7.61 19.09
C GLY A 401 8.44 -6.18 19.64
N ARG A 402 9.50 -5.40 19.42
CA ARG A 402 9.56 -4.00 19.89
C ARG A 402 8.69 -3.09 19.02
N PRO A 403 8.06 -2.04 19.58
CA PRO A 403 7.29 -1.08 18.79
C PRO A 403 8.22 -0.25 17.88
N ILE A 404 7.79 -0.06 16.65
CA ILE A 404 8.39 0.84 15.65
C ILE A 404 7.34 1.87 15.20
N ILE A 405 7.80 3.07 14.86
CA ILE A 405 6.94 4.16 14.37
C ILE A 405 7.31 4.43 12.92
N GLN A 406 6.30 4.45 12.05
CA GLN A 406 6.40 4.81 10.64
C GLN A 406 5.81 6.23 10.47
N PRO A 407 6.63 7.28 10.48
CA PRO A 407 6.14 8.66 10.56
C PRO A 407 5.50 9.12 9.25
N ASN A 408 4.49 9.99 9.33
CA ASN A 408 3.81 10.58 8.18
C ASN A 408 3.34 9.56 7.12
N MET A 409 2.88 8.39 7.56
CA MET A 409 2.52 7.26 6.69
C MET A 409 1.24 7.50 5.87
N ILE A 410 0.26 8.18 6.46
CA ILE A 410 -1.01 8.54 5.82
C ILE A 410 -1.20 10.06 5.94
N CYS A 411 -1.63 10.73 4.87
CA CYS A 411 -2.02 12.13 4.90
C CYS A 411 -3.49 12.32 4.55
N ILE A 412 -4.13 13.35 5.13
CA ILE A 412 -5.56 13.65 4.97
C ILE A 412 -5.70 15.13 4.57
N PHE A 413 -6.37 15.40 3.46
CA PHE A 413 -6.53 16.77 2.94
C PHE A 413 -7.82 16.97 2.15
N GLU A 414 -8.23 18.22 1.99
CA GLU A 414 -9.33 18.60 1.09
C GLU A 414 -8.77 18.96 -0.29
N ARG A 415 -9.37 18.40 -1.34
CA ARG A 415 -9.00 18.66 -2.73
C ARG A 415 -10.06 19.52 -3.41
N TYR A 416 -9.62 20.61 -4.02
CA TYR A 416 -10.43 21.46 -4.90
C TYR A 416 -9.66 21.70 -6.21
N ALA A 417 -10.05 20.99 -7.27
CA ALA A 417 -9.39 21.05 -8.59
C ALA A 417 -10.16 21.92 -9.61
N GLY A 418 -11.16 22.69 -9.17
CA GLY A 418 -12.11 23.39 -10.07
C GLY A 418 -13.24 22.50 -10.60
N ASP A 419 -13.33 21.26 -10.14
CA ASP A 419 -14.41 20.33 -10.45
C ASP A 419 -15.81 20.90 -10.08
N ILE A 420 -16.81 20.52 -10.88
CA ILE A 420 -18.20 20.97 -10.72
C ILE A 420 -19.02 19.86 -10.06
N GLY A 421 -19.69 20.16 -8.95
CA GLY A 421 -20.56 19.22 -8.24
C GLY A 421 -21.88 19.01 -8.99
N TRP A 422 -22.52 20.11 -9.37
CA TRP A 422 -23.59 20.15 -10.37
C TRP A 422 -23.72 21.55 -10.96
N ARG A 423 -24.27 21.67 -12.17
CA ARG A 423 -24.62 22.96 -12.79
C ARG A 423 -25.81 22.86 -13.73
N HIS A 424 -26.50 23.98 -13.92
CA HIS A 424 -27.52 24.16 -14.95
C HIS A 424 -27.54 25.63 -15.43
N SER A 425 -28.07 25.85 -16.62
CA SER A 425 -28.37 27.20 -17.13
C SER A 425 -29.60 27.09 -18.00
N GLU A 426 -30.65 27.81 -17.63
CA GLU A 426 -31.94 27.75 -18.33
C GLU A 426 -31.85 28.50 -19.66
N ILE A 427 -32.63 28.07 -20.65
CA ILE A 427 -32.67 28.66 -21.98
C ILE A 427 -33.45 30.00 -21.91
N PRO A 428 -32.85 31.14 -22.33
CA PRO A 428 -33.50 32.46 -22.23
C PRO A 428 -34.85 32.59 -22.93
N LEU A 429 -35.19 31.67 -23.85
CA LEU A 429 -36.48 31.61 -24.54
C LEU A 429 -37.69 31.46 -23.60
N MET A 430 -37.48 30.96 -22.38
CA MET A 430 -38.54 30.83 -21.37
C MET A 430 -38.67 32.07 -20.47
N GLY A 431 -37.87 33.13 -20.70
CA GLY A 431 -37.90 34.36 -19.90
C GLY A 431 -37.17 34.26 -18.54
N PHE A 432 -36.52 33.15 -18.25
CA PHE A 432 -35.72 32.94 -17.04
C PHE A 432 -34.24 33.27 -17.30
N ASP A 433 -33.63 34.11 -16.45
CA ASP A 433 -32.17 34.26 -16.39
C ASP A 433 -31.64 33.48 -15.17
N ILE A 434 -31.55 32.16 -15.32
CA ILE A 434 -31.13 31.24 -14.25
C ILE A 434 -29.82 30.57 -14.68
N ARG A 435 -28.77 30.77 -13.87
CA ARG A 435 -27.47 30.11 -14.02
C ARG A 435 -26.98 29.67 -12.66
N GLU A 436 -26.88 28.36 -12.47
CA GLU A 436 -26.55 27.74 -11.19
C GLU A 436 -25.36 26.79 -11.36
N SER A 437 -24.41 26.85 -10.45
CA SER A 437 -23.24 25.97 -10.42
C SER A 437 -22.74 25.85 -8.99
N ARG A 438 -22.42 24.63 -8.54
CA ARG A 438 -21.86 24.36 -7.22
C ARG A 438 -20.47 23.72 -7.35
N PRO A 439 -19.47 24.16 -6.58
CA PRO A 439 -18.12 23.60 -6.62
C PRO A 439 -18.09 22.18 -6.04
N LYS A 440 -17.13 21.38 -6.48
CA LYS A 440 -16.83 20.06 -5.89
C LYS A 440 -15.56 20.12 -5.07
N VAL A 441 -15.70 19.91 -3.77
CA VAL A 441 -14.60 19.70 -2.81
C VAL A 441 -14.71 18.26 -2.32
N THR A 442 -13.59 17.57 -2.20
CA THR A 442 -13.53 16.15 -1.80
C THR A 442 -12.49 15.97 -0.70
N LEU A 443 -12.71 15.07 0.25
CA LEU A 443 -11.66 14.66 1.20
C LEU A 443 -10.85 13.52 0.59
N VAL A 444 -9.53 13.56 0.70
CA VAL A 444 -8.63 12.48 0.30
C VAL A 444 -7.85 12.01 1.53
N ALA A 445 -7.86 10.71 1.79
CA ALA A 445 -6.87 10.03 2.61
C ALA A 445 -5.89 9.31 1.67
N ARG A 446 -4.59 9.61 1.78
CA ARG A 446 -3.52 9.15 0.89
C ARG A 446 -2.44 8.41 1.65
N MET A 447 -1.96 7.31 1.07
CA MET A 447 -0.76 6.58 1.47
C MET A 447 0.08 6.29 0.23
N VAL A 448 1.41 6.25 0.36
CA VAL A 448 2.31 5.76 -0.69
C VAL A 448 3.13 4.61 -0.13
N ALA A 449 3.14 3.47 -0.84
CA ALA A 449 3.93 2.29 -0.47
C ALA A 449 5.00 2.00 -1.53
N SER A 450 6.27 2.00 -1.10
CA SER A 450 7.45 1.83 -1.97
C SER A 450 8.00 0.41 -1.83
N VAL A 451 7.50 -0.53 -2.63
CA VAL A 451 7.88 -1.95 -2.56
C VAL A 451 8.98 -2.23 -3.58
N GLY A 452 10.23 -2.19 -3.10
CA GLY A 452 11.41 -2.38 -3.95
C GLY A 452 11.57 -1.27 -4.97
N ASN A 453 11.24 -1.55 -6.22
CA ASN A 453 11.33 -0.61 -7.34
C ASN A 453 10.02 0.16 -7.60
N TYR A 454 8.88 -0.27 -7.07
CA TYR A 454 7.57 0.33 -7.37
C TYR A 454 7.07 1.26 -6.27
N ASP A 455 6.40 2.34 -6.68
CA ASP A 455 5.68 3.25 -5.78
C ASP A 455 4.17 3.20 -6.05
N TYR A 456 3.40 2.73 -5.07
CA TYR A 456 1.95 2.60 -5.13
C TYR A 456 1.26 3.71 -4.34
N ILE A 457 0.56 4.61 -5.04
CA ILE A 457 -0.15 5.76 -4.46
C ILE A 457 -1.62 5.37 -4.28
N PHE A 458 -2.06 5.16 -3.04
CA PHE A 458 -3.43 4.81 -2.68
C PHE A 458 -4.21 6.03 -2.18
N ASP A 459 -5.23 6.46 -2.93
CA ASP A 459 -6.17 7.52 -2.55
C ASP A 459 -7.56 6.93 -2.24
N TRP A 460 -8.06 7.17 -1.01
CA TRP A 460 -9.49 7.05 -0.69
C TRP A 460 -10.12 8.44 -0.70
N GLU A 461 -10.95 8.70 -1.70
CA GLU A 461 -11.57 10.01 -1.94
C GLU A 461 -13.07 9.98 -1.61
N PHE A 462 -13.47 10.75 -0.59
CA PHE A 462 -14.86 10.90 -0.18
C PHE A 462 -15.47 12.18 -0.77
N GLN A 463 -16.68 12.07 -1.30
CA GLN A 463 -17.38 13.17 -1.98
C GLN A 463 -18.71 13.48 -1.28
N THR A 464 -19.09 14.77 -1.26
CA THR A 464 -20.33 15.23 -0.60
C THR A 464 -21.61 14.70 -1.24
N ASP A 465 -21.55 14.25 -2.49
CA ASP A 465 -22.63 13.57 -3.22
C ASP A 465 -22.81 12.09 -2.80
N GLY A 466 -22.00 11.62 -1.85
CA GLY A 466 -22.02 10.27 -1.31
C GLY A 466 -21.17 9.27 -2.07
N LEU A 467 -20.44 9.69 -3.11
CA LEU A 467 -19.50 8.84 -3.81
C LEU A 467 -18.21 8.62 -3.00
N ILE A 468 -17.74 7.38 -2.94
CA ILE A 468 -16.38 7.03 -2.51
C ILE A 468 -15.61 6.59 -3.75
N ARG A 469 -14.50 7.24 -4.09
CA ARG A 469 -13.60 6.84 -5.18
C ARG A 469 -12.32 6.29 -4.58
N ILE A 470 -11.95 5.09 -5.02
CA ILE A 470 -10.67 4.47 -4.67
C ILE A 470 -9.80 4.57 -5.92
N LYS A 471 -8.63 5.20 -5.79
CA LYS A 471 -7.68 5.40 -6.89
C LYS A 471 -6.32 4.81 -6.52
N VAL A 472 -5.71 4.12 -7.49
CA VAL A 472 -4.33 3.63 -7.40
C VAL A 472 -3.51 4.34 -8.48
N GLY A 473 -2.42 4.99 -8.07
CA GLY A 473 -1.35 5.43 -8.94
C GLY A 473 -0.17 4.46 -8.86
N LEU A 474 0.44 4.19 -10.01
CA LEU A 474 1.69 3.44 -10.15
C LEU A 474 2.78 4.42 -10.59
N SER A 475 3.92 4.37 -9.93
CA SER A 475 5.10 5.22 -10.20
C SER A 475 6.37 4.42 -9.84
N GLY A 476 7.54 5.05 -9.93
CA GLY A 476 8.80 4.48 -9.46
C GLY A 476 9.69 4.01 -10.60
N MET A 477 10.50 3.00 -10.34
CA MET A 477 11.53 2.50 -11.26
C MET A 477 11.04 1.24 -11.99
N LEU A 478 11.34 1.12 -13.28
CA LEU A 478 11.21 -0.16 -13.97
C LEU A 478 12.18 -1.20 -13.36
N MET A 479 11.70 -2.42 -13.13
CA MET A 479 12.56 -3.59 -12.95
C MET A 479 12.99 -4.06 -14.35
N VAL A 480 14.20 -3.71 -14.74
CA VAL A 480 14.72 -3.94 -16.10
C VAL A 480 15.60 -5.17 -16.21
N LYS A 481 15.70 -5.71 -17.43
CA LYS A 481 16.56 -6.83 -17.83
C LYS A 481 17.72 -6.30 -18.67
N ALA A 482 18.97 -6.66 -18.34
CA ALA A 482 20.08 -6.24 -19.21
C ALA A 482 20.16 -7.10 -20.48
N THR A 483 20.67 -6.52 -21.55
CA THR A 483 20.79 -7.19 -22.85
C THR A 483 22.02 -6.74 -23.65
N PRO A 484 22.63 -7.58 -24.49
CA PRO A 484 23.64 -7.14 -25.45
C PRO A 484 23.12 -6.14 -26.52
N TYR A 485 21.81 -5.92 -26.64
CA TYR A 485 21.25 -5.01 -27.66
C TYR A 485 21.40 -3.53 -27.27
N GLU A 486 22.03 -2.74 -28.13
CA GLU A 486 22.10 -1.28 -27.99
C GLU A 486 20.97 -0.57 -28.76
N ASN A 487 20.39 -1.22 -29.77
CA ASN A 487 19.27 -0.71 -30.57
C ASN A 487 18.43 -1.84 -31.17
N ILE A 488 17.21 -1.52 -31.63
CA ILE A 488 16.27 -2.49 -32.21
C ILE A 488 16.80 -3.20 -33.46
N TYR A 489 17.75 -2.62 -34.20
CA TYR A 489 18.35 -3.24 -35.39
C TYR A 489 19.40 -4.32 -35.04
N ASN A 490 19.77 -4.46 -33.76
CA ASN A 490 20.56 -5.60 -33.28
C ASN A 490 19.71 -6.85 -32.98
N ILE A 491 18.38 -6.75 -33.09
CA ILE A 491 17.43 -7.77 -32.66
C ILE A 491 16.91 -8.51 -33.88
N SER A 492 17.08 -9.84 -33.93
CA SER A 492 16.72 -10.68 -35.08
C SER A 492 15.21 -10.79 -35.28
N ASN A 493 14.44 -10.86 -34.19
CA ASN A 493 12.99 -10.85 -34.19
C ASN A 493 12.48 -10.12 -32.93
N THR A 494 11.91 -8.94 -33.10
CA THR A 494 11.38 -8.14 -31.99
C THR A 494 10.14 -8.77 -31.34
N ASN A 495 9.45 -9.69 -32.02
CA ASN A 495 8.26 -10.36 -31.47
C ASN A 495 8.62 -11.44 -30.42
N ASP A 496 9.88 -11.87 -30.36
CA ASP A 496 10.35 -12.85 -29.36
C ASP A 496 10.84 -12.15 -28.07
N MET A 497 10.73 -10.81 -28.00
CA MET A 497 11.11 -10.05 -26.82
C MET A 497 10.03 -10.10 -25.74
N THR A 498 10.47 -10.25 -24.49
CA THR A 498 9.64 -10.22 -23.27
C THR A 498 9.38 -8.79 -22.77
N GLY A 499 9.70 -7.77 -23.57
CA GLY A 499 9.72 -6.37 -23.16
C GLY A 499 10.22 -5.42 -24.24
N THR A 500 10.06 -4.12 -24.00
CA THR A 500 10.56 -3.06 -24.89
C THR A 500 12.01 -2.74 -24.58
N LEU A 501 12.84 -2.49 -25.58
CA LEU A 501 14.17 -1.88 -25.38
C LEU A 501 13.98 -0.38 -25.05
N VAL A 502 14.13 0.00 -23.79
CA VAL A 502 13.84 1.37 -23.30
C VAL A 502 15.06 2.30 -23.30
N SER A 503 16.26 1.71 -23.17
CA SER A 503 17.58 2.37 -23.31
C SER A 503 18.60 1.33 -23.80
N GLU A 504 19.80 1.77 -24.20
CA GLU A 504 20.88 0.89 -24.61
C GLU A 504 21.18 -0.15 -23.52
N ASN A 505 21.16 -1.43 -23.90
CA ASN A 505 21.33 -2.57 -23.00
C ASN A 505 20.20 -2.78 -21.98
N VAL A 506 19.07 -2.07 -22.06
CA VAL A 506 17.99 -2.10 -21.06
C VAL A 506 16.64 -2.50 -21.68
N ILE A 507 16.11 -3.66 -21.28
CA ILE A 507 14.74 -4.09 -21.60
C ILE A 507 13.82 -3.84 -20.41
N GLY A 508 12.75 -3.07 -20.60
CA GLY A 508 11.62 -3.00 -19.69
C GLY A 508 10.72 -4.21 -19.91
N VAL A 509 10.74 -5.17 -18.98
CA VAL A 509 10.00 -6.44 -19.10
C VAL A 509 8.49 -6.21 -18.93
N VAL A 510 7.67 -6.82 -19.78
CA VAL A 510 6.21 -6.79 -19.68
C VAL A 510 5.77 -7.44 -18.38
N HIS A 511 4.86 -6.79 -17.66
CA HIS A 511 4.33 -7.28 -16.40
C HIS A 511 2.93 -6.70 -16.16
N ASP A 512 2.18 -7.32 -15.25
CA ASP A 512 0.88 -6.81 -14.82
C ASP A 512 0.95 -6.25 -13.39
N HIS A 513 -0.01 -5.42 -13.03
CA HIS A 513 -0.29 -5.02 -11.64
C HIS A 513 -1.76 -5.28 -11.34
N PHE A 514 -2.06 -6.24 -10.46
CA PHE A 514 -3.41 -6.47 -9.95
C PHE A 514 -3.49 -6.10 -8.48
N ILE A 515 -4.54 -5.38 -8.09
CA ILE A 515 -4.81 -4.95 -6.72
C ILE A 515 -6.23 -5.38 -6.37
N SER A 516 -6.38 -6.29 -5.42
CA SER A 516 -7.69 -6.76 -4.94
C SER A 516 -8.10 -6.03 -3.68
N PHE A 517 -9.29 -5.43 -3.68
CA PHE A 517 -9.86 -4.70 -2.55
C PHE A 517 -10.89 -5.56 -1.82
N HIS A 518 -10.79 -5.61 -0.49
CA HIS A 518 -11.82 -6.15 0.40
C HIS A 518 -12.75 -5.00 0.78
N LEU A 519 -14.04 -5.12 0.47
CA LEU A 519 -15.07 -4.10 0.68
C LEU A 519 -16.26 -4.75 1.41
N ASP A 520 -16.25 -4.70 2.73
CA ASP A 520 -17.34 -5.16 3.59
C ASP A 520 -18.46 -4.12 3.57
N MET A 521 -19.56 -4.42 2.87
CA MET A 521 -20.60 -3.46 2.51
C MET A 521 -21.81 -3.58 3.45
N ASP A 522 -22.08 -2.50 4.20
CA ASP A 522 -23.18 -2.40 5.15
C ASP A 522 -24.16 -1.30 4.71
N ILE A 523 -24.76 -1.43 3.52
CA ILE A 523 -25.73 -0.46 3.00
C ILE A 523 -26.96 -0.44 3.92
N ASP A 524 -27.15 0.64 4.67
CA ASP A 524 -28.18 0.73 5.72
C ASP A 524 -28.16 -0.45 6.72
N GLY A 525 -26.97 -0.99 7.00
CA GLY A 525 -26.72 -2.16 7.85
C GLY A 525 -26.44 -3.44 7.06
N ALA A 526 -26.07 -4.50 7.78
CA ALA A 526 -25.40 -5.67 7.21
C ALA A 526 -26.23 -6.55 6.25
N ASN A 527 -27.56 -6.63 6.38
CA ASN A 527 -28.36 -7.51 5.53
C ASN A 527 -28.50 -6.92 4.12
N ASN A 528 -27.61 -7.33 3.22
CA ASN A 528 -27.45 -6.79 1.87
C ASN A 528 -27.60 -7.89 0.82
N SER A 529 -27.61 -7.51 -0.44
CA SER A 529 -27.68 -8.43 -1.59
C SER A 529 -26.92 -7.84 -2.76
N PHE A 530 -26.33 -8.69 -3.59
CA PHE A 530 -25.70 -8.28 -4.83
C PHE A 530 -26.63 -8.49 -6.02
N ALA A 531 -26.62 -7.57 -6.97
CA ALA A 531 -27.34 -7.71 -8.23
C ALA A 531 -26.50 -7.25 -9.43
N GLU A 532 -26.48 -8.09 -10.46
CA GLU A 532 -26.04 -7.72 -11.79
C GLU A 532 -27.24 -7.13 -12.56
N VAL A 533 -27.09 -5.92 -13.08
CA VAL A 533 -28.11 -5.22 -13.86
C VAL A 533 -27.66 -5.17 -15.32
N ASN A 534 -27.97 -6.24 -16.07
CA ASN A 534 -27.59 -6.36 -17.48
C ASN A 534 -28.31 -5.30 -18.33
N LEU A 535 -27.58 -4.62 -19.22
CA LEU A 535 -28.13 -3.67 -20.19
C LEU A 535 -28.37 -4.39 -21.52
N VAL A 536 -29.57 -4.97 -21.67
CA VAL A 536 -29.90 -5.83 -22.82
C VAL A 536 -30.57 -5.04 -23.93
N LYS A 537 -30.09 -5.20 -25.17
CA LYS A 537 -30.77 -4.71 -26.37
C LYS A 537 -32.04 -5.52 -26.63
N GLU A 538 -33.17 -4.84 -26.71
CA GLU A 538 -34.46 -5.39 -27.13
C GLU A 538 -34.81 -4.87 -28.53
N GLU A 539 -35.24 -5.76 -29.43
CA GLU A 539 -35.74 -5.39 -30.77
C GLU A 539 -37.23 -5.05 -30.69
N THR A 540 -37.68 -4.02 -31.41
CA THR A 540 -39.09 -3.63 -31.51
C THR A 540 -39.75 -4.23 -32.74
N LEU A 541 -40.96 -4.77 -32.55
CA LEU A 541 -41.79 -5.25 -33.65
C LEU A 541 -42.18 -4.09 -34.57
N SER A 542 -42.13 -4.32 -35.89
CA SER A 542 -42.29 -3.30 -36.93
C SER A 542 -43.62 -2.52 -36.93
N ARG A 543 -44.63 -2.99 -36.17
CA ARG A 543 -45.93 -2.33 -35.99
C ARG A 543 -46.08 -1.60 -34.65
N GLN A 544 -45.14 -1.74 -33.71
CA GLN A 544 -45.20 -1.11 -32.38
C GLN A 544 -44.45 0.22 -32.33
N SER A 545 -43.37 0.37 -33.10
CA SER A 545 -42.57 1.60 -33.13
C SER A 545 -41.85 1.73 -34.48
N PRO A 546 -41.61 2.97 -34.98
CA PRO A 546 -40.67 3.20 -36.08
C PRO A 546 -39.20 2.98 -35.66
N ARG A 547 -38.90 2.89 -34.35
CA ARG A 547 -37.61 2.39 -33.85
C ARG A 547 -37.44 0.92 -34.20
N LYS A 548 -36.19 0.48 -34.39
CA LYS A 548 -35.83 -0.94 -34.51
C LYS A 548 -35.48 -1.61 -33.19
N SER A 549 -34.92 -0.86 -32.24
CA SER A 549 -34.49 -1.39 -30.94
C SER A 549 -34.38 -0.31 -29.86
N TYR A 550 -34.26 -0.77 -28.60
CA TYR A 550 -33.98 0.02 -27.40
C TYR A 550 -33.17 -0.83 -26.40
N ILE A 551 -32.76 -0.24 -25.27
CA ILE A 551 -32.05 -0.94 -24.19
C ILE A 551 -33.00 -1.10 -23.00
N LYS A 552 -32.95 -2.26 -22.35
CA LYS A 552 -33.69 -2.57 -21.13
C LYS A 552 -32.73 -3.07 -20.05
N ALA A 553 -32.81 -2.48 -18.86
CA ALA A 553 -32.15 -3.01 -17.67
C ALA A 553 -32.87 -4.29 -17.20
N LYS A 554 -32.13 -5.39 -17.04
CA LYS A 554 -32.62 -6.66 -16.45
C LYS A 554 -31.78 -6.95 -15.21
N ARG A 555 -32.42 -6.99 -14.04
CA ARG A 555 -31.76 -7.23 -12.75
C ARG A 555 -31.77 -8.71 -12.41
N LYS A 556 -30.59 -9.33 -12.33
CA LYS A 556 -30.37 -10.66 -11.74
C LYS A 556 -29.82 -10.45 -10.32
N ILE A 557 -30.52 -10.95 -9.31
CA ILE A 557 -29.99 -11.02 -7.94
C ILE A 557 -29.10 -12.26 -7.85
N ALA A 558 -27.89 -12.10 -7.34
CA ALA A 558 -26.98 -13.22 -7.10
C ALA A 558 -27.36 -13.92 -5.80
N LYS A 559 -27.53 -15.25 -5.85
CA LYS A 559 -27.98 -16.03 -4.69
C LYS A 559 -26.85 -16.67 -3.91
N THR A 560 -25.83 -17.11 -4.63
CA THR A 560 -24.65 -17.76 -4.08
C THR A 560 -23.37 -17.12 -4.63
N GLU A 561 -22.21 -17.47 -4.04
CA GLU A 561 -20.91 -16.93 -4.46
C GLU A 561 -20.62 -17.16 -5.95
N ASP A 562 -21.04 -18.28 -6.54
CA ASP A 562 -20.90 -18.54 -7.98
C ASP A 562 -21.67 -17.55 -8.86
N ASP A 563 -22.85 -17.09 -8.45
CA ASP A 563 -23.63 -16.10 -9.20
C ASP A 563 -22.94 -14.73 -9.27
N ALA A 564 -21.98 -14.47 -8.37
CA ALA A 564 -21.30 -13.20 -8.19
C ALA A 564 -19.83 -13.19 -8.67
N LYS A 565 -19.37 -14.24 -9.35
CA LYS A 565 -18.06 -14.31 -10.01
C LYS A 565 -18.13 -13.62 -11.37
N ILE A 566 -17.86 -12.32 -11.41
CA ILE A 566 -18.06 -11.50 -12.62
C ILE A 566 -16.75 -11.26 -13.37
N LYS A 567 -16.75 -11.61 -14.66
CA LYS A 567 -15.78 -11.11 -15.65
C LYS A 567 -16.39 -9.95 -16.42
N LEU A 568 -15.74 -8.78 -16.41
CA LEU A 568 -16.27 -7.59 -17.07
C LEU A 568 -16.28 -7.76 -18.60
N LYS A 569 -17.31 -7.22 -19.26
CA LYS A 569 -17.50 -7.32 -20.71
C LYS A 569 -17.94 -6.00 -21.32
N LEU A 570 -17.26 -5.59 -22.39
CA LEU A 570 -17.57 -4.36 -23.11
C LEU A 570 -18.88 -4.45 -23.92
N TYR A 571 -19.15 -5.60 -24.54
CA TYR A 571 -20.30 -5.81 -25.42
C TYR A 571 -21.53 -6.43 -24.74
N ASP A 572 -21.37 -6.97 -23.52
CA ASP A 572 -22.45 -7.40 -22.64
C ASP A 572 -22.42 -6.57 -21.32
N PRO A 573 -22.65 -5.24 -21.36
CA PRO A 573 -22.44 -4.37 -20.20
C PRO A 573 -23.51 -4.56 -19.11
N SER A 574 -23.07 -4.46 -17.85
CA SER A 574 -23.90 -4.55 -16.65
C SER A 574 -23.54 -3.45 -15.66
N GLU A 575 -24.49 -3.04 -14.80
CA GLU A 575 -24.16 -2.36 -13.54
C GLU A 575 -24.13 -3.37 -12.39
N PHE A 576 -23.31 -3.13 -11.37
CA PHE A 576 -23.11 -4.04 -10.24
C PHE A 576 -23.55 -3.36 -8.96
N HIS A 577 -24.68 -3.78 -8.39
CA HIS A 577 -25.36 -3.10 -7.27
C HIS A 577 -25.27 -3.94 -6.00
N VAL A 578 -24.77 -3.35 -4.91
CA VAL A 578 -24.98 -3.84 -3.55
C VAL A 578 -26.12 -3.04 -2.93
N PHE A 579 -27.12 -3.71 -2.36
CA PHE A 579 -28.34 -3.05 -1.91
C PHE A 579 -28.97 -3.72 -0.70
N ASN A 580 -29.70 -2.92 0.08
CA ASN A 580 -30.50 -3.40 1.21
C ASN A 580 -31.93 -3.68 0.73
N PRO A 581 -32.42 -4.94 0.76
CA PRO A 581 -33.79 -5.24 0.33
C PRO A 581 -34.85 -4.78 1.34
N SER A 582 -34.46 -4.48 2.59
CA SER A 582 -35.37 -4.10 3.68
C SER A 582 -35.53 -2.58 3.83
N ARG A 583 -34.53 -1.77 3.43
CA ARG A 583 -34.62 -0.31 3.42
C ARG A 583 -35.01 0.19 2.04
N ILE A 584 -36.19 0.80 1.96
CA ILE A 584 -36.76 1.34 0.72
C ILE A 584 -36.90 2.87 0.79
N SER A 585 -36.57 3.52 -0.31
CA SER A 585 -36.86 4.94 -0.57
C SER A 585 -38.36 5.20 -0.65
N ARG A 586 -38.78 6.48 -0.58
CA ARG A 586 -40.18 6.88 -0.74
C ARG A 586 -40.83 6.43 -2.07
N LEU A 587 -40.02 6.12 -3.08
CA LEU A 587 -40.46 5.65 -4.41
C LEU A 587 -40.54 4.11 -4.51
N GLY A 588 -40.22 3.37 -3.45
CA GLY A 588 -40.21 1.91 -3.45
C GLY A 588 -38.94 1.27 -4.04
N ASN A 589 -37.94 2.06 -4.42
CA ASN A 589 -36.62 1.54 -4.79
C ASN A 589 -35.84 1.15 -3.51
N PRO A 590 -35.19 -0.02 -3.45
CA PRO A 590 -34.29 -0.36 -2.35
C PRO A 590 -33.07 0.57 -2.37
N THR A 591 -32.53 0.88 -1.19
CA THR A 591 -31.31 1.68 -1.06
C THR A 591 -30.09 0.87 -1.47
N GLY A 592 -29.15 1.49 -2.19
CA GLY A 592 -28.02 0.77 -2.77
C GLY A 592 -26.83 1.65 -3.10
N TYR A 593 -25.69 1.01 -3.27
CA TYR A 593 -24.51 1.54 -3.93
C TYR A 593 -24.16 0.65 -5.12
N LYS A 594 -23.51 1.21 -6.13
CA LYS A 594 -22.98 0.45 -7.27
C LYS A 594 -21.49 0.63 -7.43
N ILE A 595 -20.82 -0.43 -7.86
CA ILE A 595 -19.44 -0.36 -8.35
C ILE A 595 -19.49 0.24 -9.76
N VAL A 596 -18.66 1.24 -10.00
CA VAL A 596 -18.37 1.78 -11.33
C VAL A 596 -16.89 1.54 -11.63
N PRO A 597 -16.54 0.50 -12.40
CA PRO A 597 -15.18 0.28 -12.88
C PRO A 597 -14.73 1.41 -13.83
N SER A 598 -13.49 1.88 -13.67
CA SER A 598 -12.76 2.62 -14.72
C SER A 598 -12.06 1.63 -15.67
N GLY A 599 -11.10 2.10 -16.47
CA GLY A 599 -10.21 1.21 -17.24
C GLY A 599 -9.46 0.24 -16.31
N THR A 600 -9.55 -1.05 -16.59
CA THR A 600 -8.99 -2.13 -15.77
C THR A 600 -8.60 -3.32 -16.66
N ALA A 601 -7.79 -4.24 -16.12
CA ALA A 601 -7.29 -5.44 -16.79
C ALA A 601 -7.86 -6.75 -16.21
N ALA A 602 -7.54 -7.86 -16.87
CA ALA A 602 -7.79 -9.23 -16.42
C ALA A 602 -6.49 -10.02 -16.51
N SER A 603 -6.21 -10.95 -15.59
CA SER A 603 -5.03 -11.82 -15.78
C SER A 603 -5.18 -12.63 -17.07
N LEU A 604 -4.06 -12.74 -17.80
CA LEU A 604 -3.93 -13.51 -19.04
C LEU A 604 -3.05 -14.75 -18.88
N LEU A 605 -2.56 -15.02 -17.66
CA LEU A 605 -1.82 -16.25 -17.35
C LEU A 605 -2.72 -17.49 -17.49
N ASP A 606 -2.10 -18.65 -17.73
CA ASP A 606 -2.81 -19.93 -17.67
C ASP A 606 -3.31 -20.17 -16.23
N LEU A 607 -4.51 -20.73 -16.07
CA LEU A 607 -5.09 -20.98 -14.75
C LEU A 607 -4.35 -22.07 -13.98
N ASP A 608 -3.62 -22.95 -14.68
CA ASP A 608 -2.80 -24.01 -14.09
C ASP A 608 -1.34 -23.56 -13.83
N ASP A 609 -0.98 -22.31 -14.17
CA ASP A 609 0.35 -21.74 -13.92
C ASP A 609 0.54 -21.47 -12.40
N PRO A 610 1.61 -21.96 -11.73
CA PRO A 610 1.81 -21.78 -10.29
C PRO A 610 1.62 -20.35 -9.74
N PRO A 611 2.12 -19.26 -10.36
CA PRO A 611 1.81 -17.90 -9.92
C PRO A 611 0.33 -17.55 -10.04
N GLN A 612 -0.40 -18.02 -11.07
CA GLN A 612 -1.83 -17.77 -11.23
C GLN A 612 -2.68 -18.61 -10.25
N ILE A 613 -2.25 -19.83 -9.90
CA ILE A 613 -2.87 -20.64 -8.83
C ILE A 613 -2.79 -19.90 -7.48
N ARG A 614 -1.63 -19.31 -7.17
CA ARG A 614 -1.48 -18.43 -5.99
C ARG A 614 -2.32 -17.16 -6.14
N GLY A 615 -2.30 -16.55 -7.32
CA GLY A 615 -2.97 -15.29 -7.67
C GLY A 615 -4.44 -15.44 -8.05
N ALA A 616 -5.08 -16.57 -7.73
CA ALA A 616 -6.39 -16.97 -8.27
C ALA A 616 -7.55 -16.01 -7.94
N PHE A 617 -7.36 -15.09 -6.98
CA PHE A 617 -8.28 -13.98 -6.74
C PHE A 617 -8.44 -13.05 -7.96
N THR A 618 -7.45 -13.01 -8.87
CA THR A 618 -7.50 -12.23 -10.12
C THR A 618 -8.32 -12.89 -11.25
N ASN A 619 -8.82 -14.13 -11.04
CA ASN A 619 -9.57 -14.88 -12.06
C ASN A 619 -10.90 -14.20 -12.48
N ASN A 620 -11.43 -13.29 -11.67
CA ASN A 620 -12.62 -12.47 -11.92
C ASN A 620 -12.37 -11.05 -11.39
N GLN A 621 -13.00 -10.02 -11.98
CA GLN A 621 -12.89 -8.63 -11.50
C GLN A 621 -13.76 -8.36 -10.27
N ILE A 622 -14.89 -9.06 -10.14
CA ILE A 622 -15.77 -8.95 -8.96
C ILE A 622 -16.02 -10.35 -8.40
N TRP A 623 -15.99 -10.44 -7.07
CA TRP A 623 -16.50 -11.57 -6.29
C TRP A 623 -17.39 -11.02 -5.18
N VAL A 624 -18.34 -11.83 -4.70
CA VAL A 624 -19.08 -11.54 -3.45
C VAL A 624 -19.12 -12.80 -2.61
N THR A 625 -18.71 -12.68 -1.35
CA THR A 625 -18.71 -13.75 -0.35
C THR A 625 -19.57 -13.32 0.85
N PRO A 626 -20.11 -14.25 1.65
CA PRO A 626 -20.61 -13.89 2.98
C PRO A 626 -19.48 -13.32 3.84
N HIS A 627 -19.81 -12.44 4.78
CA HIS A 627 -18.84 -11.97 5.77
C HIS A 627 -18.30 -13.13 6.61
N ASN A 628 -16.98 -13.18 6.77
CA ASN A 628 -16.27 -14.04 7.70
C ASN A 628 -15.02 -13.30 8.20
N LYS A 629 -14.90 -13.12 9.53
CA LYS A 629 -13.78 -12.44 10.19
C LYS A 629 -12.38 -12.96 9.76
N SER A 630 -12.26 -14.23 9.39
CA SER A 630 -11.00 -14.84 8.95
C SER A 630 -10.66 -14.64 7.47
N GLU A 631 -11.63 -14.26 6.63
CA GLU A 631 -11.50 -14.17 5.16
C GLU A 631 -11.16 -12.73 4.73
N GLN A 632 -9.96 -12.26 5.10
CA GLN A 632 -9.54 -10.86 4.88
C GLN A 632 -8.51 -10.66 3.75
N TRP A 633 -7.73 -11.70 3.43
CA TRP A 633 -6.54 -11.62 2.57
C TRP A 633 -6.71 -12.43 1.28
N ALA A 634 -6.87 -11.78 0.12
CA ALA A 634 -7.30 -12.45 -1.10
C ALA A 634 -6.33 -13.55 -1.62
N GLY A 635 -5.02 -13.42 -1.35
CA GLY A 635 -3.99 -14.44 -1.60
C GLY A 635 -3.80 -15.47 -0.48
N GLY A 636 -4.55 -15.36 0.62
CA GLY A 636 -4.44 -16.18 1.83
C GLY A 636 -3.66 -15.52 2.97
N LEU A 637 -3.70 -16.13 4.15
CA LEU A 637 -3.02 -15.57 5.33
C LEU A 637 -1.49 -15.62 5.20
N LEU A 638 -0.93 -16.73 4.71
CA LEU A 638 0.51 -16.97 4.56
C LEU A 638 0.85 -17.11 3.08
N VAL A 639 1.36 -16.04 2.47
CA VAL A 639 1.44 -15.92 1.01
C VAL A 639 2.82 -16.27 0.45
N SER A 640 3.89 -16.04 1.21
CA SER A 640 5.25 -16.34 0.78
C SER A 640 5.41 -17.84 0.52
N GLN A 641 5.76 -18.22 -0.72
CA GLN A 641 5.80 -19.63 -1.17
C GLN A 641 4.49 -20.43 -0.95
N SER A 642 3.33 -19.77 -0.94
CA SER A 642 2.02 -20.45 -0.85
C SER A 642 1.74 -21.31 -2.09
N LYS A 643 0.84 -22.31 -1.95
CA LYS A 643 0.38 -23.18 -3.06
C LYS A 643 -1.04 -22.86 -3.55
N GLY A 644 -1.57 -21.67 -3.24
CA GLY A 644 -2.94 -21.26 -3.60
C GLY A 644 -4.08 -21.85 -2.74
N GLU A 645 -3.75 -22.60 -1.69
CA GLU A 645 -4.70 -23.37 -0.86
C GLU A 645 -5.70 -22.53 -0.03
N ASP A 646 -5.45 -21.23 0.14
CA ASP A 646 -6.22 -20.34 1.03
C ASP A 646 -6.63 -19.02 0.34
N THR A 647 -6.80 -19.04 -0.99
CA THR A 647 -7.17 -17.86 -1.76
C THR A 647 -8.67 -17.56 -1.70
N LEU A 648 -9.06 -16.35 -2.09
CA LEU A 648 -10.46 -15.95 -2.34
C LEU A 648 -11.20 -16.93 -3.27
N ALA A 649 -10.49 -17.49 -4.27
CA ALA A 649 -11.05 -18.49 -5.17
C ALA A 649 -11.41 -19.79 -4.42
N THR A 650 -10.54 -20.25 -3.52
CA THR A 650 -10.77 -21.43 -2.67
C THR A 650 -11.91 -21.20 -1.66
N TRP A 651 -12.02 -20.01 -1.08
CA TRP A 651 -13.14 -19.68 -0.19
C TRP A 651 -14.46 -19.65 -0.96
N SER A 652 -14.48 -19.00 -2.13
CA SER A 652 -15.64 -18.88 -3.01
C SER A 652 -16.04 -20.19 -3.68
N ALA A 653 -15.23 -21.25 -3.59
CA ALA A 653 -15.58 -22.60 -4.07
C ALA A 653 -16.60 -23.32 -3.15
N ARG A 654 -16.85 -22.77 -1.94
CA ARG A 654 -17.86 -23.27 -1.00
C ARG A 654 -19.29 -22.91 -1.43
N ASN A 655 -19.44 -21.96 -2.36
CA ASN A 655 -20.69 -21.54 -2.99
C ASN A 655 -21.84 -21.25 -2.00
N ARG A 656 -21.52 -20.49 -0.95
CA ARG A 656 -22.40 -20.11 0.15
C ARG A 656 -23.51 -19.15 -0.29
N ASP A 657 -24.62 -19.11 0.45
CA ASP A 657 -25.71 -18.14 0.23
C ASP A 657 -25.28 -16.70 0.53
N ILE A 658 -25.57 -15.76 -0.38
CA ILE A 658 -25.28 -14.32 -0.26
C ILE A 658 -26.54 -13.42 -0.41
N GLU A 659 -27.71 -13.97 -0.72
CA GLU A 659 -28.96 -13.20 -0.81
C GLU A 659 -29.50 -12.83 0.59
N ASN A 660 -29.65 -11.53 0.84
CA ASN A 660 -30.09 -10.92 2.10
C ASN A 660 -29.23 -11.33 3.32
N LYS A 661 -27.90 -11.15 3.20
CA LYS A 661 -26.86 -11.52 4.17
C LYS A 661 -25.87 -10.38 4.38
N ASP A 662 -25.10 -10.50 5.47
CA ASP A 662 -23.82 -9.79 5.63
C ASP A 662 -22.82 -10.30 4.57
N ILE A 663 -22.34 -9.41 3.70
CA ILE A 663 -21.58 -9.75 2.50
C ILE A 663 -20.37 -8.83 2.28
N VAL A 664 -19.27 -9.45 1.88
CA VAL A 664 -18.06 -8.77 1.44
C VAL A 664 -18.00 -8.79 -0.09
N LEU A 665 -17.91 -7.60 -0.67
CA LEU A 665 -17.60 -7.37 -2.06
C LEU A 665 -16.09 -7.37 -2.23
N TRP A 666 -15.61 -8.01 -3.29
CA TRP A 666 -14.21 -7.99 -3.69
C TRP A 666 -14.10 -7.40 -5.09
N TYR A 667 -13.20 -6.44 -5.28
CA TYR A 667 -12.95 -5.83 -6.59
C TYR A 667 -11.47 -5.85 -6.93
N THR A 668 -11.11 -6.43 -8.07
CA THR A 668 -9.73 -6.43 -8.58
C THR A 668 -9.56 -5.35 -9.65
N LEU A 669 -8.75 -4.34 -9.33
CA LEU A 669 -8.23 -3.36 -10.29
C LEU A 669 -6.98 -3.97 -10.95
N GLY A 670 -6.83 -3.81 -12.27
CA GLY A 670 -5.71 -4.36 -13.01
C GLY A 670 -5.10 -3.37 -14.00
N PHE A 671 -3.79 -3.48 -14.22
CA PHE A 671 -3.03 -2.78 -15.24
C PHE A 671 -2.18 -3.80 -16.02
N HIS A 672 -2.22 -3.74 -17.35
CA HIS A 672 -1.22 -4.39 -18.20
C HIS A 672 -0.13 -3.35 -18.51
N HIS A 673 1.13 -3.66 -18.19
CA HIS A 673 2.24 -2.74 -18.41
C HIS A 673 3.18 -3.29 -19.49
N ILE A 674 3.18 -2.63 -20.65
CA ILE A 674 4.19 -2.76 -21.69
C ILE A 674 5.07 -1.51 -21.57
N PRO A 675 6.26 -1.59 -20.95
CA PRO A 675 7.07 -0.40 -20.70
C PRO A 675 7.48 0.32 -21.99
N CYS A 676 7.65 1.63 -21.91
CA CYS A 676 8.10 2.50 -22.99
C CYS A 676 9.31 3.36 -22.55
N GLN A 677 9.82 4.20 -23.45
CA GLN A 677 11.03 4.99 -23.15
C GLN A 677 10.75 6.11 -22.13
N GLU A 678 9.53 6.63 -22.13
CA GLU A 678 9.05 7.64 -21.19
C GLU A 678 8.98 7.13 -19.74
N ASP A 679 8.99 5.80 -19.54
CA ASP A 679 9.03 5.17 -18.21
C ASP A 679 10.46 5.07 -17.64
N PHE A 680 11.48 5.45 -18.42
CA PHE A 680 12.89 5.40 -18.07
C PHE A 680 13.47 6.82 -17.87
N PRO A 681 14.30 7.06 -16.83
CA PRO A 681 14.75 6.11 -15.81
C PRO A 681 13.80 6.01 -14.60
N VAL A 682 12.74 6.83 -14.57
CA VAL A 682 11.68 6.83 -13.56
C VAL A 682 10.33 7.00 -14.26
N MET A 683 9.35 6.19 -13.91
CA MET A 683 8.05 6.16 -14.55
C MET A 683 7.15 7.33 -14.11
N PRO A 684 6.60 8.13 -15.05
CA PRO A 684 5.53 9.09 -14.76
C PRO A 684 4.29 8.38 -14.20
N THR A 685 3.58 9.01 -13.26
CA THR A 685 2.48 8.32 -12.57
C THR A 685 1.31 7.95 -13.49
N VAL A 686 1.16 6.67 -13.78
CA VAL A 686 -0.04 6.09 -14.41
C VAL A 686 -1.07 5.83 -13.32
N SER A 687 -2.37 6.06 -13.56
CA SER A 687 -3.38 5.79 -12.53
C SER A 687 -4.73 5.35 -13.06
N SER A 688 -5.41 4.53 -12.26
CA SER A 688 -6.80 4.11 -12.49
C SER A 688 -7.57 4.07 -11.16
N SER A 689 -8.88 3.83 -11.23
CA SER A 689 -9.79 3.92 -10.10
C SER A 689 -11.01 3.03 -10.24
N PHE A 690 -11.81 2.98 -9.19
CA PHE A 690 -13.22 2.60 -9.26
C PHE A 690 -14.03 3.46 -8.28
N GLU A 691 -15.34 3.53 -8.49
CA GLU A 691 -16.24 4.34 -7.66
C GLU A 691 -17.30 3.45 -6.99
N LEU A 692 -17.49 3.62 -5.69
CA LEU A 692 -18.67 3.18 -4.96
C LEU A 692 -19.66 4.35 -4.97
N LYS A 693 -20.69 4.25 -5.83
CA LYS A 693 -21.62 5.34 -6.14
C LYS A 693 -23.03 5.06 -5.60
N PRO A 694 -23.67 5.98 -4.88
CA PRO A 694 -25.04 5.79 -4.39
C PRO A 694 -26.04 5.62 -5.54
N VAL A 695 -26.96 4.67 -5.40
CA VAL A 695 -28.07 4.39 -6.31
C VAL A 695 -29.36 4.18 -5.51
N ASN A 696 -30.27 5.16 -5.56
CA ASN A 696 -31.47 5.23 -4.72
C ASN A 696 -31.22 5.22 -3.20
N PHE A 697 -29.98 5.46 -2.75
CA PHE A 697 -29.66 5.54 -1.32
C PHE A 697 -30.30 6.77 -0.66
N PHE A 698 -30.18 7.92 -1.30
CA PHE A 698 -30.81 9.18 -0.91
C PHE A 698 -32.19 9.33 -1.55
N ASP A 699 -33.06 10.13 -0.94
CA ASP A 699 -34.43 10.37 -1.41
C ASP A 699 -34.45 11.37 -2.60
N ARG A 700 -33.38 12.16 -2.76
CA ARG A 700 -33.06 13.00 -3.92
C ARG A 700 -31.54 13.20 -4.08
N ASN A 701 -31.11 14.14 -4.93
CA ASN A 701 -29.71 14.55 -4.99
C ASN A 701 -29.28 15.16 -3.62
N PRO A 702 -28.31 14.57 -2.88
CA PRO A 702 -27.95 15.03 -1.54
C PRO A 702 -27.25 16.40 -1.53
N ILE A 703 -26.58 16.80 -2.63
CA ILE A 703 -25.85 18.08 -2.71
C ILE A 703 -26.68 19.26 -3.25
N MET A 704 -28.01 19.14 -3.27
CA MET A 704 -28.90 20.27 -3.59
C MET A 704 -28.77 21.45 -2.60
N GLY A 705 -28.41 21.16 -1.34
CA GLY A 705 -28.22 22.17 -0.29
C GLY A 705 -26.85 22.84 -0.24
N VAL A 706 -25.86 22.32 -0.98
CA VAL A 706 -24.48 22.87 -0.99
C VAL A 706 -24.48 24.28 -1.56
N LYS A 707 -23.96 25.26 -0.82
CA LYS A 707 -23.93 26.67 -1.22
C LYS A 707 -22.90 26.92 -2.33
N PRO A 708 -23.09 27.93 -3.20
CA PRO A 708 -22.02 28.40 -4.09
C PRO A 708 -20.91 29.07 -3.28
N ILE A 709 -19.70 29.13 -3.84
CA ILE A 709 -18.63 30.03 -3.37
C ILE A 709 -18.75 31.33 -4.17
N PHE A 710 -18.74 32.48 -3.48
CA PHE A 710 -18.75 33.80 -4.08
C PHE A 710 -17.41 34.51 -3.88
N GLN A 711 -17.12 35.55 -4.67
CA GLN A 711 -15.88 36.34 -4.57
C GLN A 711 -15.61 36.88 -3.16
N LYS A 712 -16.66 37.19 -2.40
CA LYS A 712 -16.60 37.68 -1.00
C LYS A 712 -16.20 36.62 0.02
N ASP A 713 -16.24 35.33 -0.34
CA ASP A 713 -15.90 34.22 0.55
C ASP A 713 -14.40 33.85 0.47
N LEU A 714 -13.68 34.44 -0.50
CA LEU A 714 -12.26 34.24 -0.75
C LEU A 714 -11.44 35.49 -0.34
N PRO A 715 -10.18 35.34 0.10
CA PRO A 715 -9.32 36.47 0.42
C PRO A 715 -8.89 37.22 -0.84
N VAL A 716 -8.80 38.54 -0.77
CA VAL A 716 -8.20 39.37 -1.84
C VAL A 716 -6.69 39.43 -1.63
N CYS A 717 -5.97 38.44 -2.17
CA CYS A 717 -4.52 38.42 -2.15
C CYS A 717 -3.96 39.30 -3.28
N SER A 718 -3.59 40.54 -2.96
CA SER A 718 -2.76 41.36 -3.86
C SER A 718 -1.29 40.95 -3.73
N VAL A 719 -0.63 40.64 -4.85
CA VAL A 719 0.83 40.50 -4.90
C VAL A 719 1.44 41.81 -4.40
N ALA A 720 2.35 41.74 -3.42
CA ALA A 720 3.10 42.90 -3.00
C ALA A 720 3.92 43.40 -4.19
N SER A 721 3.71 44.65 -4.61
CA SER A 721 4.49 45.27 -5.68
C SER A 721 5.96 45.32 -5.28
N SER A 722 6.78 44.52 -5.96
CA SER A 722 8.24 44.43 -5.81
C SER A 722 8.95 45.70 -6.23
#